data_AF-A0A6U6BCM6-F1
#
_entry.id   AF-A0A6U6BCM6-F1
#
_cell.length_a   1.000
_cell.length_b   1.000
_cell.length_c   1.000
_cell.angle_alpha   90.00
_cell.angle_beta   90.00
_cell.angle_gamma   90.00
#
_symmetry.space_group_name_H-M   'P 1'
#
loop_
_entity.id
_entity.type
_entity.pdbx_description
1 polymer ?
#
loop_
_entity_poly.entity_id
_entity_poly.type
_entity_poly.pdbx_seq_one_letter_code
_entity_poly.pdbx_strand_id
1 'polypeptide(L)'
;MSDPKVKKALKDLALPIKSAVTKTALLLADSIRKANNEAAKAEARKELSVTYQEKDIVWEGGVMPLLAATLGQAKDKLMLESLSLCFALAVENCLPNVNALEKTDVEKHLVELSSNSSLIVQTFASLAISHMCKLGSSTSRMKFIAAGAVRNLTNIISSPDSEELLSKQGVNKQIPYQGGQRQEAAIAALDAILVEEEAREHARSVGTIPHVVGMLQDGKSGVNKLEESIGASLEIVKSSSNRLDFCRAGGVEAVLSLVDHPSSLVRRRAAACIKEVARSQELRMNLLSSNAVYGLIALCSVSEDHLTHVEAAGALLELANESSGKAALLQYQAVPVLSTLIKGERLKDADEHVIENVLAALGFMCAYPEQNHVQEVIRLSSTGYTALQDEVGKVEVMDSIVTLCKHRSFRVKNQAAAALASLCLRHTLNSRDAGRAGASQTLFELLLASEEETIQANVLKAMLSLLRAFPPNATVLKRIGAPAQLLSIRRISSFKLIRNLSELVAEHLGCWSSVDEEGNSQIMSHLSLKLAYDEQAASSPDRWSLYLVNLRACKEAFQHIVRTEEDVMRWWKLAWLDLSSFRLTDKGASGGARGNVGHRSDLHGLEKTLKQVQDLHAKFSLLSFCDVLYMAAALALEEMGLSPVPIIYGRLDDEMGDRDEEARPEAPDFEGPEYEKPDGNPGAGNEETEEDKAAEKEEQAEGGDEVEAAPKEKQIKASKAQLTVRLERMSLTDREQVVLVGMYIAMKARSTNPSATISNACLHNFVQGQDRLSDTDRHQQVTSSLLAGLVGQLKPGRMKFSRDRRRLPARL
;
A
#
# COMPACT_ATOMS: atom_id res chain seq x y z
N MET A 1 50.30 6.72 -11.58
CA MET A 1 50.94 5.39 -11.30
C MET A 1 52.43 5.28 -11.65
N SER A 2 53.02 6.26 -12.32
CA SER A 2 54.48 6.43 -12.48
C SER A 2 55.00 7.61 -11.69
N ASP A 3 54.19 8.18 -10.78
CA ASP A 3 54.52 9.45 -10.13
C ASP A 3 55.72 9.24 -9.18
N PRO A 4 56.89 9.83 -9.51
CA PRO A 4 58.07 9.74 -8.65
C PRO A 4 57.82 10.29 -7.25
N LYS A 5 56.80 11.14 -7.05
CA LYS A 5 56.40 11.68 -5.74
C LYS A 5 55.83 10.60 -4.83
N VAL A 6 54.91 9.76 -5.33
CA VAL A 6 54.31 8.67 -4.54
C VAL A 6 55.37 7.63 -4.17
N LYS A 7 56.26 7.30 -5.11
CA LYS A 7 57.39 6.39 -4.84
C LYS A 7 58.35 6.94 -3.78
N LYS A 8 58.67 8.24 -3.86
CA LYS A 8 59.49 8.90 -2.85
C LYS A 8 58.79 8.91 -1.49
N ALA A 9 57.48 9.17 -1.46
CA ALA A 9 56.70 9.19 -0.23
C ALA A 9 56.70 7.84 0.51
N LEU A 10 56.54 6.73 -0.21
CA LEU A 10 56.64 5.39 0.39
C LEU A 10 58.00 5.19 1.09
N LYS A 11 59.10 5.64 0.49
CA LYS A 11 60.45 5.50 1.07
C LYS A 11 60.65 6.41 2.28
N ASP A 12 60.26 7.67 2.16
CA ASP A 12 60.44 8.67 3.23
C ASP A 12 59.55 8.38 4.46
N LEU A 13 58.36 7.81 4.27
CA LEU A 13 57.46 7.44 5.36
C LEU A 13 57.81 6.08 5.98
N ALA A 14 58.38 5.15 5.21
CA ALA A 14 58.86 3.87 5.74
C ALA A 14 60.11 4.02 6.64
N LEU A 15 60.94 5.03 6.38
CA LEU A 15 62.13 5.36 7.18
C LEU A 15 62.08 6.82 7.64
N PRO A 16 61.24 7.13 8.64
CA PRO A 16 60.86 8.50 8.95
C PRO A 16 62.02 9.33 9.53
N ILE A 17 62.63 10.17 8.68
CA ILE A 17 63.55 11.24 9.12
C ILE A 17 62.76 12.55 9.25
N LYS A 18 62.91 13.26 10.37
CA LYS A 18 62.03 14.40 10.72
C LYS A 18 61.80 15.42 9.60
N SER A 19 62.89 15.89 8.99
CA SER A 19 62.84 16.91 7.94
C SER A 19 62.35 16.36 6.59
N ALA A 20 62.60 15.08 6.29
CA ALA A 20 62.14 14.43 5.07
C ALA A 20 60.62 14.21 5.12
N VAL A 21 60.10 13.65 6.22
CA VAL A 21 58.67 13.40 6.42
C VAL A 21 57.85 14.68 6.29
N THR A 22 58.29 15.77 6.94
CA THR A 22 57.59 17.06 6.89
C THR A 22 57.51 17.60 5.45
N LYS A 23 58.63 17.57 4.71
CA LYS A 23 58.66 18.01 3.30
C LYS A 23 57.77 17.13 2.42
N THR A 24 57.82 15.83 2.62
CA THR A 24 57.08 14.85 1.82
C THR A 24 55.58 14.95 2.08
N ALA A 25 55.14 15.10 3.34
CA ALA A 25 53.74 15.34 3.68
C ALA A 25 53.20 16.62 3.04
N LEU A 26 53.96 17.72 3.07
CA LEU A 26 53.58 18.97 2.40
C LEU A 26 53.53 18.82 0.88
N LEU A 27 54.47 18.08 0.27
CA LEU A 27 54.46 17.83 -1.18
C LEU A 27 53.22 17.04 -1.62
N LEU A 28 52.80 16.04 -0.85
CA LEU A 28 51.58 15.27 -1.12
C LEU A 28 50.32 16.12 -0.90
N ALA A 29 50.27 16.89 0.19
CA ALA A 29 49.17 17.83 0.44
C ALA A 29 49.06 18.86 -0.70
N ASP A 30 50.18 19.40 -1.17
CA ASP A 30 50.24 20.35 -2.27
C ASP A 30 49.84 19.72 -3.61
N SER A 31 50.15 18.45 -3.87
CA SER A 31 49.69 17.79 -5.10
C SER A 31 48.17 17.69 -5.16
N ILE A 32 47.51 17.55 -4.01
CA ILE A 32 46.04 17.58 -3.94
C ILE A 32 45.56 19.03 -4.02
N ARG A 33 46.07 19.94 -3.19
CA ARG A 33 45.58 21.34 -3.12
C ARG A 33 45.73 22.11 -4.43
N LYS A 34 46.82 21.88 -5.16
CA LYS A 34 47.16 22.63 -6.39
C LYS A 34 46.61 21.97 -7.67
N ALA A 35 45.87 20.87 -7.55
CA ALA A 35 45.23 20.26 -8.71
C ALA A 35 44.16 21.21 -9.30
N ASN A 36 44.10 21.27 -10.63
CA ASN A 36 43.37 22.31 -11.36
C ASN A 36 41.84 22.21 -11.25
N ASN A 37 41.30 21.04 -10.87
CA ASN A 37 39.88 20.79 -10.72
C ASN A 37 39.61 19.64 -9.72
N GLU A 38 38.36 19.45 -9.31
CA GLU A 38 37.97 18.38 -8.37
C GLU A 38 38.24 16.96 -8.88
N ALA A 39 38.16 16.74 -10.20
CA ALA A 39 38.46 15.44 -10.79
C ALA A 39 39.95 15.07 -10.61
N ALA A 40 40.84 16.03 -10.85
CA ALA A 40 42.28 15.88 -10.65
C ALA A 40 42.63 15.75 -9.15
N LYS A 41 41.90 16.44 -8.26
CA LYS A 41 42.02 16.22 -6.81
C LYS A 41 41.63 14.79 -6.43
N ALA A 42 40.49 14.31 -6.93
CA ALA A 42 40.02 12.95 -6.68
C ALA A 42 40.99 11.89 -7.23
N GLU A 43 41.56 12.12 -8.40
CA GLU A 43 42.60 11.25 -8.98
C GLU A 43 43.87 11.26 -8.11
N ALA A 44 44.39 12.43 -7.74
CA ALA A 44 45.55 12.56 -6.86
C ALA A 44 45.35 11.88 -5.50
N ARG A 45 44.14 11.98 -4.92
CA ARG A 45 43.78 11.25 -3.69
C ARG A 45 43.78 9.74 -3.94
N LYS A 46 43.17 9.26 -5.04
CA LYS A 46 43.07 7.84 -5.37
C LYS A 46 44.44 7.19 -5.55
N GLU A 47 45.41 7.91 -6.11
CA GLU A 47 46.78 7.41 -6.26
C GLU A 47 47.45 7.05 -4.92
N LEU A 48 47.00 7.60 -3.79
CA LEU A 48 47.60 7.35 -2.48
C LEU A 48 47.24 5.98 -1.87
N SER A 49 46.10 5.38 -2.23
CA SER A 49 45.71 4.04 -1.74
C SER A 49 46.14 2.90 -2.63
N VAL A 50 46.78 3.18 -3.77
CA VAL A 50 47.15 2.11 -4.68
C VAL A 50 48.28 1.27 -4.11
N THR A 51 48.04 -0.03 -4.01
CA THR A 51 49.06 -1.04 -3.72
C THR A 51 50.28 -0.88 -4.63
N TYR A 52 51.46 -0.83 -4.01
CA TYR A 52 52.74 -0.71 -4.70
C TYR A 52 53.63 -1.90 -4.39
N GLN A 53 54.30 -2.46 -5.40
CA GLN A 53 55.27 -3.52 -5.22
C GLN A 53 56.63 -3.07 -5.77
N GLU A 54 57.67 -3.10 -4.93
CA GLU A 54 59.06 -2.87 -5.36
C GLU A 54 59.92 -4.03 -4.84
N LYS A 55 60.47 -4.81 -5.78
CA LYS A 55 61.20 -6.05 -5.48
C LYS A 55 60.30 -7.01 -4.69
N ASP A 56 60.70 -7.33 -3.45
CA ASP A 56 60.04 -8.29 -2.55
C ASP A 56 59.10 -7.61 -1.52
N ILE A 57 58.94 -6.28 -1.57
CA ILE A 57 58.11 -5.54 -0.62
C ILE A 57 56.81 -5.11 -1.31
N VAL A 58 55.67 -5.55 -0.76
CA VAL A 58 54.33 -5.15 -1.16
C VAL A 58 53.77 -4.18 -0.12
N TRP A 59 53.45 -2.97 -0.57
CA TRP A 59 52.80 -1.93 0.21
C TRP A 59 51.30 -1.98 -0.07
N GLU A 60 50.59 -2.90 0.59
CA GLU A 60 49.12 -2.99 0.47
C GLU A 60 48.47 -1.68 0.93
N GLY A 61 47.54 -1.13 0.15
CA GLY A 61 46.89 0.14 0.47
C GLY A 61 47.78 1.38 0.26
N GLY A 62 48.96 1.21 -0.35
CA GLY A 62 49.82 2.30 -0.81
C GLY A 62 50.42 3.14 0.33
N VAL A 63 50.32 4.46 0.19
CA VAL A 63 50.86 5.45 1.14
C VAL A 63 50.01 5.52 2.42
N MET A 64 48.72 5.18 2.36
CA MET A 64 47.77 5.44 3.46
C MET A 64 48.13 4.72 4.77
N PRO A 65 48.46 3.42 4.81
CA PRO A 65 48.84 2.76 6.06
C PRO A 65 50.14 3.30 6.67
N LEU A 66 51.10 3.69 5.84
CA LEU A 66 52.34 4.33 6.30
C LEU A 66 52.08 5.74 6.83
N LEU A 67 51.21 6.50 6.17
CA LEU A 67 50.82 7.82 6.65
C LEU A 67 50.13 7.72 8.01
N ALA A 68 49.26 6.73 8.21
CA ALA A 68 48.64 6.46 9.51
C ALA A 68 49.68 6.07 10.59
N ALA A 69 50.59 5.15 10.27
CA ALA A 69 51.62 4.72 11.21
C ALA A 69 52.57 5.86 11.61
N THR A 70 53.00 6.67 10.63
CA THR A 70 53.87 7.83 10.88
C THR A 70 53.16 8.94 11.66
N LEU A 71 51.87 9.17 11.39
CA LEU A 71 51.03 10.10 12.15
C LEU A 71 51.01 9.75 13.64
N GLY A 72 50.91 8.46 13.99
CA GLY A 72 50.93 8.00 15.38
C GLY A 72 52.28 8.10 16.09
N GLN A 73 53.39 8.10 15.34
CA GLN A 73 54.74 8.19 15.90
C GLN A 73 55.28 9.62 15.99
N ALA A 74 54.68 10.55 15.26
CA ALA A 74 55.14 11.93 15.17
C ALA A 74 54.95 12.68 16.50
N LYS A 75 56.01 13.33 16.98
CA LYS A 75 56.00 14.17 18.20
C LYS A 75 56.30 15.64 17.93
N ASP A 76 56.89 15.93 16.77
CA ASP A 76 57.29 17.28 16.40
C ASP A 76 56.09 18.09 15.89
N LYS A 77 55.95 19.33 16.36
CA LYS A 77 54.81 20.18 16.03
C LYS A 77 54.65 20.39 14.52
N LEU A 78 55.72 20.74 13.81
CA LEU A 78 55.66 21.04 12.37
C LEU A 78 55.38 19.78 11.55
N MET A 79 55.94 18.65 11.98
CA MET A 79 55.65 17.35 11.38
C MET A 79 54.17 16.98 11.56
N LEU A 80 53.62 17.11 12.77
CA LEU A 80 52.23 16.80 13.06
C LEU A 80 51.26 17.67 12.26
N GLU A 81 51.53 18.97 12.15
CA GLU A 81 50.72 19.88 11.34
C GLU A 81 50.72 19.48 9.86
N SER A 82 51.89 19.12 9.33
CA SER A 82 52.04 18.72 7.93
C SER A 82 51.40 17.35 7.64
N LEU A 83 51.59 16.38 8.53
CA LEU A 83 51.01 15.04 8.42
C LEU A 83 49.49 15.07 8.57
N SER A 84 48.97 15.79 9.57
CA SER A 84 47.52 15.91 9.78
C SER A 84 46.82 16.58 8.59
N LEU A 85 47.39 17.66 8.04
CA LEU A 85 46.90 18.28 6.81
C LEU A 85 46.89 17.29 5.63
N CYS A 86 48.02 16.63 5.40
CA CYS A 86 48.14 15.65 4.32
C CYS A 86 47.12 14.51 4.48
N PHE A 87 46.93 14.03 5.71
CA PHE A 87 46.00 12.96 6.02
C PHE A 87 44.55 13.38 5.76
N ALA A 88 44.14 14.55 6.28
CA ALA A 88 42.80 15.08 6.08
C ALA A 88 42.44 15.24 4.59
N LEU A 89 43.36 15.80 3.80
CA LEU A 89 43.19 15.96 2.35
C LEU A 89 43.17 14.62 1.60
N ALA A 90 43.94 13.65 2.08
CA ALA A 90 43.99 12.33 1.47
C ALA A 90 42.67 11.57 1.65
N VAL A 91 42.01 11.66 2.81
CA VAL A 91 40.75 10.95 3.07
C VAL A 91 39.50 11.68 2.59
N GLU A 92 39.60 12.97 2.29
CA GLU A 92 38.48 13.81 1.83
C GLU A 92 37.78 13.20 0.59
N ASN A 93 36.51 12.83 0.75
CA ASN A 93 35.66 12.27 -0.31
C ASN A 93 36.30 11.08 -1.08
N CYS A 94 37.22 10.33 -0.44
CA CYS A 94 37.96 9.23 -1.07
C CYS A 94 37.75 7.90 -0.35
N LEU A 95 36.70 7.17 -0.73
CA LEU A 95 36.38 5.85 -0.16
C LEU A 95 37.54 4.83 -0.27
N PRO A 96 38.30 4.72 -1.38
CA PRO A 96 39.46 3.82 -1.45
C PRO A 96 40.51 4.08 -0.36
N ASN A 97 40.76 5.34 -0.03
CA ASN A 97 41.72 5.70 1.02
C ASN A 97 41.18 5.37 2.41
N VAL A 98 39.89 5.58 2.65
CA VAL A 98 39.23 5.18 3.91
C VAL A 98 39.27 3.65 4.08
N ASN A 99 39.00 2.88 3.02
CA ASN A 99 39.05 1.42 3.06
C ASN A 99 40.47 0.89 3.30
N ALA A 100 41.49 1.54 2.73
CA ALA A 100 42.90 1.18 2.98
C ALA A 100 43.31 1.33 4.47
N LEU A 101 42.56 2.11 5.25
CA LEU A 101 42.83 2.37 6.66
C LEU A 101 42.07 1.45 7.62
N GLU A 102 41.15 0.60 7.13
CA GLU A 102 40.25 -0.19 7.99
C GLU A 102 41.00 -1.16 8.94
N LYS A 103 42.16 -1.67 8.49
CA LYS A 103 43.04 -2.57 9.25
C LYS A 103 44.03 -1.85 10.17
N THR A 104 44.05 -0.52 10.15
CA THR A 104 44.95 0.30 10.98
C THR A 104 44.26 0.70 12.28
N ASP A 105 45.04 1.12 13.29
CA ASP A 105 44.53 1.74 14.54
C ASP A 105 44.43 3.27 14.41
N VAL A 106 44.22 3.81 13.21
CA VAL A 106 44.31 5.25 12.96
C VAL A 106 43.26 6.07 13.73
N GLU A 107 42.13 5.46 14.08
CA GLU A 107 41.05 6.10 14.83
C GLU A 107 41.54 6.59 16.20
N LYS A 108 42.32 5.77 16.92
CA LYS A 108 42.91 6.14 18.21
C LYS A 108 43.84 7.34 18.07
N HIS A 109 44.73 7.30 17.07
CA HIS A 109 45.70 8.35 16.82
C HIS A 109 45.02 9.68 16.44
N LEU A 110 44.00 9.66 15.58
CA LEU A 110 43.26 10.88 15.21
C LEU A 110 42.51 11.46 16.41
N VAL A 111 41.93 10.62 17.27
CA VAL A 111 41.26 11.10 18.49
C VAL A 111 42.27 11.68 19.48
N GLU A 112 43.45 11.09 19.65
CA GLU A 112 44.53 11.69 20.45
C GLU A 112 44.97 13.05 19.89
N LEU A 113 45.10 13.16 18.56
CA LEU A 113 45.46 14.42 17.90
C LEU A 113 44.38 15.51 18.01
N SER A 114 43.11 15.14 18.13
CA SER A 114 42.03 16.11 18.44
C SER A 114 42.18 16.76 19.82
N SER A 115 42.97 16.17 20.73
CA SER A 115 43.34 16.76 22.02
C SER A 115 44.72 17.46 22.00
N ASN A 116 45.35 17.61 20.83
CA ASN A 116 46.68 18.21 20.74
C ASN A 116 46.66 19.69 21.13
N SER A 117 47.78 20.21 21.64
CA SER A 117 47.94 21.65 21.90
C SER A 117 47.83 22.54 20.66
N SER A 118 48.21 22.07 19.46
CA SER A 118 48.17 22.86 18.22
C SER A 118 46.76 22.91 17.64
N LEU A 119 46.23 24.12 17.46
CA LEU A 119 44.91 24.34 16.85
C LEU A 119 44.83 23.79 15.41
N ILE A 120 45.94 23.88 14.66
CA ILE A 120 46.04 23.36 13.29
C ILE A 120 45.89 21.83 13.29
N VAL A 121 46.58 21.15 14.21
CA VAL A 121 46.50 19.69 14.36
C VAL A 121 45.08 19.28 14.77
N GLN A 122 44.46 19.97 15.73
CA GLN A 122 43.07 19.70 16.12
C GLN A 122 42.11 19.81 14.94
N THR A 123 42.30 20.83 14.09
CA THR A 123 41.44 21.12 12.93
C THR A 123 41.52 20.01 11.91
N PHE A 124 42.72 19.64 11.48
CA PHE A 124 42.88 18.59 10.47
C PHE A 124 42.60 17.19 11.01
N ALA A 125 42.88 16.93 12.29
CA ALA A 125 42.42 15.70 12.92
C ALA A 125 40.89 15.60 12.90
N SER A 126 40.18 16.69 13.24
CA SER A 126 38.71 16.72 13.21
C SER A 126 38.15 16.57 11.79
N LEU A 127 38.75 17.24 10.79
CA LEU A 127 38.37 17.04 9.37
C LEU A 127 38.58 15.60 8.91
N ALA A 128 39.72 15.01 9.25
CA ALA A 128 40.00 13.61 8.93
C ALA A 128 38.97 12.67 9.57
N ILE A 129 38.62 12.88 10.84
CA ILE A 129 37.55 12.14 11.53
C ILE A 129 36.23 12.30 10.78
N SER A 130 35.84 13.54 10.43
CA SER A 130 34.60 13.80 9.68
C SER A 130 34.54 13.02 8.37
N HIS A 131 35.58 13.12 7.53
CA HIS A 131 35.61 12.42 6.23
C HIS A 131 35.59 10.90 6.39
N MET A 132 36.34 10.37 7.36
CA MET A 132 36.35 8.93 7.65
C MET A 132 34.99 8.46 8.17
N CYS A 133 34.30 9.22 9.01
CA CYS A 133 32.97 8.86 9.51
C CYS A 133 31.87 8.98 8.43
N LYS A 134 31.94 10.00 7.57
CA LYS A 134 30.98 10.22 6.47
C LYS A 134 31.02 9.09 5.42
N LEU A 135 32.21 8.56 5.12
CA LEU A 135 32.38 7.50 4.11
C LEU A 135 32.52 6.10 4.70
N GLY A 136 32.88 5.99 5.97
CA GLY A 136 33.19 4.73 6.64
C GLY A 136 31.97 3.90 7.01
N SER A 137 32.22 2.66 7.42
CA SER A 137 31.20 1.75 7.95
C SER A 137 30.78 2.13 9.38
N SER A 138 29.66 1.59 9.86
CA SER A 138 29.26 1.73 11.27
C SER A 138 30.35 1.21 12.21
N THR A 139 31.04 0.11 11.84
CA THR A 139 32.19 -0.42 12.58
C THR A 139 33.30 0.63 12.75
N SER A 140 33.65 1.37 11.69
CA SER A 140 34.64 2.44 11.76
C SER A 140 34.20 3.58 12.69
N ARG A 141 32.93 4.00 12.62
CA ARG A 141 32.38 5.03 13.53
C ARG A 141 32.41 4.56 14.99
N MET A 142 32.07 3.30 15.25
CA MET A 142 32.14 2.72 16.60
C MET A 142 33.56 2.71 17.18
N LYS A 143 34.61 2.50 16.35
CA LYS A 143 36.00 2.63 16.82
C LYS A 143 36.34 4.05 17.24
N PHE A 144 35.88 5.08 16.52
CA PHE A 144 36.07 6.48 16.93
C PHE A 144 35.33 6.80 18.23
N ILE A 145 34.10 6.30 18.38
CA ILE A 145 33.32 6.46 19.62
C ILE A 145 34.07 5.83 20.80
N ALA A 146 34.54 4.58 20.63
CA ALA A 146 35.30 3.86 21.65
C ALA A 146 36.64 4.55 22.00
N ALA A 147 37.28 5.21 21.04
CA ALA A 147 38.49 6.00 21.27
C ALA A 147 38.23 7.33 22.01
N GLY A 148 36.97 7.74 22.19
CA GLY A 148 36.60 8.97 22.91
C GLY A 148 36.46 10.20 22.02
N ALA A 149 36.19 10.02 20.71
CA ALA A 149 36.06 11.11 19.75
C ALA A 149 35.02 12.16 20.20
N VAL A 150 33.84 11.72 20.62
CA VAL A 150 32.73 12.62 20.99
C VAL A 150 33.13 13.59 22.09
N ARG A 151 33.80 13.12 23.15
CA ARG A 151 34.28 13.98 24.25
C ARG A 151 35.30 15.01 23.76
N ASN A 152 36.27 14.59 22.94
CA ASN A 152 37.32 15.49 22.48
C ASN A 152 36.77 16.55 21.52
N LEU A 153 35.88 16.15 20.59
CA LEU A 153 35.21 17.06 19.67
C LEU A 153 34.32 18.06 20.43
N THR A 154 33.63 17.61 21.49
CA THR A 154 32.85 18.48 22.38
C THR A 154 33.73 19.55 23.03
N ASN A 155 34.91 19.17 23.51
CA ASN A 155 35.86 20.11 24.10
C ASN A 155 36.36 21.15 23.08
N ILE A 156 36.48 20.78 21.80
CA ILE A 156 36.88 21.71 20.74
C ILE A 156 35.78 22.73 20.48
N ILE A 157 34.53 22.29 20.31
CA ILE A 157 33.41 23.21 20.02
C ILE A 157 33.08 24.12 21.21
N SER A 158 33.32 23.69 22.45
CA SER A 158 33.10 24.50 23.65
C SER A 158 34.20 25.54 23.90
N SER A 159 35.37 25.37 23.27
CA SER A 159 36.51 26.24 23.48
C SER A 159 36.54 27.41 22.49
N PRO A 160 36.92 28.64 22.91
CA PRO A 160 36.98 29.79 22.02
C PRO A 160 38.09 29.61 20.98
N ASP A 161 37.79 29.86 19.72
CA ASP A 161 38.78 29.90 18.64
C ASP A 161 39.10 31.35 18.28
N SER A 162 40.35 31.75 18.39
CA SER A 162 40.77 33.13 18.10
C SER A 162 42.14 33.19 17.44
N GLU A 163 42.31 34.17 16.55
CA GLU A 163 43.61 34.47 15.95
C GLU A 163 44.66 34.85 17.01
N GLU A 164 44.24 35.40 18.15
CA GLU A 164 45.12 35.69 19.28
C GLU A 164 45.72 34.41 19.87
N LEU A 165 44.92 33.37 20.08
CA LEU A 165 45.41 32.06 20.53
C LEU A 165 46.37 31.45 19.52
N LEU A 166 46.07 31.57 18.22
CA LEU A 166 46.95 31.10 17.16
C LEU A 166 48.29 31.84 17.16
N SER A 167 48.28 33.17 17.32
CA SER A 167 49.48 34.00 17.36
C SER A 167 50.42 33.61 18.51
N LYS A 168 49.85 33.25 19.68
CA LYS A 168 50.58 32.78 20.85
C LYS A 168 51.21 31.40 20.67
N GLN A 169 50.63 30.56 19.81
CA GLN A 169 51.16 29.22 19.54
C GLN A 169 52.30 29.19 18.52
N GLY A 170 52.51 30.28 17.76
CA GLY A 170 53.43 30.33 16.63
C GLY A 170 52.81 29.70 15.39
N VAL A 171 52.59 30.52 14.36
CA VAL A 171 51.88 30.13 13.13
C VAL A 171 52.85 29.45 12.16
N ASN A 172 52.50 28.25 11.70
CA ASN A 172 53.14 27.66 10.53
C ASN A 172 52.68 28.41 9.28
N LYS A 173 53.51 29.34 8.80
CA LYS A 173 53.18 30.23 7.65
C LYS A 173 52.87 29.47 6.36
N GLN A 174 53.19 28.18 6.26
CA GLN A 174 52.92 27.36 5.08
C GLN A 174 51.49 26.81 5.05
N ILE A 175 50.80 26.80 6.20
CA ILE A 175 49.46 26.26 6.34
C ILE A 175 48.51 27.42 6.67
N PRO A 176 47.60 27.78 5.76
CA PRO A 176 46.62 28.83 6.03
C PRO A 176 45.65 28.34 7.12
N TYR A 177 45.32 29.24 8.05
CA TYR A 177 44.35 29.00 9.12
C TYR A 177 43.48 30.23 9.31
N GLN A 178 42.19 30.02 9.56
CA GLN A 178 41.23 31.08 9.88
C GLN A 178 40.57 30.77 11.22
N GLY A 179 40.31 31.81 12.02
CA GLY A 179 39.58 31.65 13.27
C GLY A 179 38.19 31.05 13.03
N GLY A 180 37.82 30.05 13.82
CA GLY A 180 36.57 29.30 13.72
C GLY A 180 36.71 27.97 12.99
N GLN A 181 37.77 27.76 12.19
CA GLN A 181 37.95 26.54 11.40
C GLN A 181 38.01 25.28 12.25
N ARG A 182 38.57 25.34 13.47
CA ARG A 182 38.62 24.14 14.33
C ARG A 182 37.24 23.74 14.83
N GLN A 183 36.40 24.73 15.15
CA GLN A 183 35.03 24.48 15.61
C GLN A 183 34.17 23.95 14.47
N GLU A 184 34.33 24.50 13.26
CA GLU A 184 33.69 24.01 12.04
C GLU A 184 34.08 22.56 11.74
N ALA A 185 35.37 22.24 11.79
CA ALA A 185 35.86 20.88 11.59
C ALA A 185 35.32 19.91 12.66
N ALA A 186 35.29 20.34 13.93
CA ALA A 186 34.81 19.52 15.03
C ALA A 186 33.31 19.26 14.96
N ILE A 187 32.50 20.26 14.60
CA ILE A 187 31.06 20.07 14.43
C ILE A 187 30.72 19.21 13.21
N ALA A 188 31.48 19.33 12.12
CA ALA A 188 31.35 18.44 10.96
C ALA A 188 31.71 16.98 11.29
N ALA A 189 32.64 16.76 12.23
CA ALA A 189 32.95 15.43 12.74
C ALA A 189 31.86 14.90 13.67
N LEU A 190 31.26 15.76 14.49
CA LEU A 190 30.12 15.42 15.32
C LEU A 190 28.89 15.05 14.48
N ASP A 191 28.53 15.86 13.47
CA ASP A 191 27.44 15.53 12.52
C ASP A 191 27.61 14.11 11.94
N ALA A 192 28.84 13.78 11.52
CA ALA A 192 29.15 12.49 10.93
C ALA A 192 29.11 11.31 11.92
N ILE A 193 29.47 11.51 13.18
CA ILE A 193 29.56 10.42 14.18
C ILE A 193 28.23 10.20 14.91
N LEU A 194 27.41 11.24 15.06
CA LEU A 194 26.14 11.23 15.79
C LEU A 194 25.03 10.42 15.10
N VAL A 195 25.29 9.90 13.91
CA VAL A 195 24.39 8.94 13.24
C VAL A 195 24.22 7.66 14.09
N GLU A 196 25.25 7.25 14.84
CA GLU A 196 25.20 6.09 15.76
C GLU A 196 24.50 6.45 17.09
N GLU A 197 23.69 5.55 17.67
CA GLU A 197 22.96 5.82 18.92
C GLU A 197 23.92 6.02 20.10
N GLU A 198 24.97 5.21 20.19
CA GLU A 198 25.98 5.28 21.25
C GLU A 198 26.71 6.63 21.27
N ALA A 199 26.94 7.22 20.08
CA ALA A 199 27.48 8.57 19.99
C ALA A 199 26.51 9.61 20.54
N ARG A 200 25.20 9.47 20.29
CA ARG A 200 24.15 10.39 20.77
C ARG A 200 23.98 10.32 22.28
N GLU A 201 24.03 9.12 22.86
CA GLU A 201 24.04 8.92 24.31
C GLU A 201 25.31 9.50 24.95
N HIS A 202 26.47 9.24 24.34
CA HIS A 202 27.73 9.79 24.85
C HIS A 202 27.74 11.32 24.76
N ALA A 203 27.26 11.90 23.66
CA ALA A 203 27.18 13.34 23.44
C ALA A 203 26.30 14.03 24.51
N ARG A 204 25.19 13.39 24.89
CA ARG A 204 24.37 13.81 26.02
C ARG A 204 25.16 13.79 27.33
N SER A 205 25.87 12.71 27.61
CA SER A 205 26.62 12.52 28.87
C SER A 205 27.75 13.54 29.07
N VAL A 206 28.39 13.98 27.98
CA VAL A 206 29.50 14.96 28.02
C VAL A 206 29.05 16.41 27.84
N GLY A 207 27.74 16.69 27.78
CA GLY A 207 27.23 18.06 27.67
C GLY A 207 27.42 18.70 26.29
N THR A 208 27.36 17.92 25.21
CA THR A 208 27.52 18.42 23.83
C THR A 208 26.39 19.36 23.41
N ILE A 209 25.16 19.06 23.85
CA ILE A 209 23.92 19.68 23.37
C ILE A 209 23.92 21.21 23.53
N PRO A 210 24.21 21.81 24.71
CA PRO A 210 24.22 23.27 24.87
C PRO A 210 25.25 23.96 23.97
N HIS A 211 26.39 23.32 23.70
CA HIS A 211 27.43 23.88 22.85
C HIS A 211 27.00 23.89 21.38
N VAL A 212 26.37 22.82 20.90
CA VAL A 212 25.81 22.77 19.53
C VAL A 212 24.72 23.81 19.35
N VAL A 213 23.82 23.96 20.34
CA VAL A 213 22.78 25.01 20.30
C VAL A 213 23.40 26.41 20.29
N GLY A 214 24.45 26.64 21.09
CA GLY A 214 25.19 27.91 21.07
C GLY A 214 25.82 28.21 19.70
N MET A 215 26.26 27.19 18.96
CA MET A 215 26.77 27.37 17.58
C MET A 215 25.67 27.76 16.59
N LEU A 216 24.42 27.27 16.76
CA LEU A 216 23.29 27.69 15.93
C LEU A 216 22.91 29.17 16.14
N GLN A 217 23.07 29.65 17.37
CA GLN A 217 22.74 31.02 17.75
C GLN A 217 23.84 32.03 17.38
N ASP A 218 25.03 31.55 17.00
CA ASP A 218 26.14 32.37 16.55
C ASP A 218 25.89 32.92 15.14
N GLY A 219 25.17 34.05 15.06
CA GLY A 219 24.85 34.72 13.79
C GLY A 219 26.05 35.30 13.03
N LYS A 220 27.29 35.13 13.54
CA LYS A 220 28.53 35.47 12.84
C LYS A 220 29.18 34.26 12.16
N SER A 221 28.62 33.07 12.35
CA SER A 221 29.14 31.85 11.75
C SER A 221 28.97 31.86 10.23
N GLY A 222 29.97 31.33 9.52
CA GLY A 222 29.86 31.08 8.09
C GLY A 222 28.81 30.00 7.80
N VAL A 223 28.22 30.03 6.60
CA VAL A 223 27.12 29.12 6.21
C VAL A 223 27.50 27.65 6.42
N ASN A 224 28.72 27.24 6.11
CA ASN A 224 29.19 25.85 6.30
C ASN A 224 29.15 25.42 7.77
N LYS A 225 29.68 26.24 8.69
CA LYS A 225 29.65 25.97 10.14
C LYS A 225 28.21 25.83 10.63
N LEU A 226 27.31 26.67 10.13
CA LEU A 226 25.89 26.62 10.48
C LEU A 226 25.22 25.36 9.92
N GLU A 227 25.48 24.99 8.67
CA GLU A 227 24.96 23.77 8.02
C GLU A 227 25.32 22.52 8.82
N GLU A 228 26.57 22.40 9.25
CA GLU A 228 27.03 21.25 10.04
C GLU A 228 26.51 21.30 11.48
N SER A 229 26.32 22.50 12.05
CA SER A 229 25.71 22.65 13.37
C SER A 229 24.24 22.20 13.39
N ILE A 230 23.46 22.54 12.35
CA ILE A 230 22.07 22.08 12.24
C ILE A 230 21.99 20.58 11.87
N GLY A 231 22.99 20.06 11.14
CA GLY A 231 23.15 18.62 10.91
C GLY A 231 23.35 17.85 12.22
N ALA A 232 24.35 18.24 13.01
CA ALA A 232 24.60 17.63 14.32
C ALA A 232 23.38 17.74 15.26
N SER A 233 22.67 18.88 15.22
CA SER A 233 21.43 19.07 15.98
C SER A 233 20.33 18.10 15.56
N LEU A 234 20.14 17.91 14.25
CA LEU A 234 19.19 16.93 13.71
C LEU A 234 19.52 15.52 14.18
N GLU A 235 20.78 15.11 14.14
CA GLU A 235 21.19 13.80 14.64
C GLU A 235 20.92 13.67 16.14
N ILE A 236 21.30 14.67 16.95
CA ILE A 236 21.04 14.69 18.40
C ILE A 236 19.56 14.44 18.71
N VAL A 237 18.65 15.15 18.04
CA VAL A 237 17.21 15.07 18.35
C VAL A 237 16.55 13.77 17.86
N LYS A 238 17.22 12.93 17.05
CA LYS A 238 16.67 11.60 16.72
C LYS A 238 16.52 10.73 17.97
N SER A 239 17.40 10.86 18.97
CA SER A 239 17.25 10.16 20.25
C SER A 239 16.18 10.83 21.12
N SER A 240 15.18 10.07 21.58
CA SER A 240 14.07 10.59 22.42
C SER A 240 14.58 11.28 23.69
N SER A 241 15.57 10.67 24.33
CA SER A 241 16.30 11.17 25.50
C SER A 241 16.90 12.57 25.30
N ASN A 242 17.41 12.85 24.10
CA ASN A 242 18.12 14.09 23.80
C ASN A 242 17.18 15.24 23.45
N ARG A 243 15.97 14.96 22.95
CA ARG A 243 15.00 15.99 22.52
C ARG A 243 14.67 16.96 23.66
N LEU A 244 14.48 16.43 24.87
CA LEU A 244 14.17 17.23 26.05
C LEU A 244 15.34 18.14 26.43
N ASP A 245 16.56 17.62 26.43
CA ASP A 245 17.75 18.39 26.79
C ASP A 245 18.09 19.42 25.71
N PHE A 246 17.84 19.12 24.45
CA PHE A 246 17.92 20.07 23.33
C PHE A 246 16.94 21.23 23.49
N CYS A 247 15.68 20.94 23.86
CA CYS A 247 14.70 21.98 24.14
C CYS A 247 15.11 22.84 25.34
N ARG A 248 15.58 22.23 26.43
CA ARG A 248 16.05 22.95 27.63
C ARG A 248 17.24 23.86 27.35
N ALA A 249 18.07 23.51 26.36
CA ALA A 249 19.19 24.33 25.93
C ALA A 249 18.77 25.53 25.03
N GLY A 250 17.48 25.73 24.75
CA GLY A 250 17.00 26.78 23.83
C GLY A 250 17.14 26.40 22.35
N GLY A 251 17.21 25.10 22.06
CA GLY A 251 17.40 24.59 20.70
C GLY A 251 16.21 24.85 19.78
N VAL A 252 14.99 24.93 20.33
CA VAL A 252 13.78 25.20 19.54
C VAL A 252 13.84 26.59 18.91
N GLU A 253 14.11 27.62 19.72
CA GLU A 253 14.22 29.00 19.26
C GLU A 253 15.39 29.17 18.28
N ALA A 254 16.51 28.50 18.57
CA ALA A 254 17.68 28.49 17.68
C ALA A 254 17.33 27.94 16.30
N VAL A 255 16.70 26.76 16.22
CA VAL A 255 16.33 26.14 14.94
C VAL A 255 15.26 26.92 14.20
N LEU A 256 14.27 27.47 14.91
CA LEU A 256 13.21 28.28 14.30
C LEU A 256 13.74 29.55 13.63
N SER A 257 14.80 30.15 14.18
CA SER A 257 15.47 31.30 13.55
C SER A 257 16.10 30.97 12.18
N LEU A 258 16.31 29.68 11.89
CA LEU A 258 16.96 29.19 10.67
C LEU A 258 15.98 28.75 9.58
N VAL A 259 14.68 28.74 9.88
CA VAL A 259 13.62 28.34 8.95
C VAL A 259 13.53 29.28 7.74
N ASP A 260 13.94 30.54 7.87
CA ASP A 260 13.97 31.54 6.79
C ASP A 260 15.41 31.87 6.33
N HIS A 261 16.37 30.99 6.64
CA HIS A 261 17.78 31.21 6.28
C HIS A 261 17.98 31.11 4.75
N PRO A 262 18.88 31.87 4.10
CA PRO A 262 19.05 31.86 2.63
C PRO A 262 19.52 30.51 2.03
N SER A 263 20.25 29.68 2.77
CA SER A 263 20.63 28.32 2.34
C SER A 263 19.45 27.34 2.44
N SER A 264 19.08 26.70 1.33
CA SER A 264 18.04 25.67 1.28
C SER A 264 18.40 24.44 2.12
N LEU A 265 19.67 24.08 2.21
CA LEU A 265 20.12 22.97 3.04
C LEU A 265 19.91 23.26 4.54
N VAL A 266 20.19 24.49 4.97
CA VAL A 266 19.91 24.94 6.35
C VAL A 266 18.42 24.89 6.64
N ARG A 267 17.58 25.45 5.76
CA ARG A 267 16.12 25.43 5.91
C ARG A 267 15.57 24.01 6.01
N ARG A 268 16.03 23.11 5.13
CA ARG A 268 15.65 21.69 5.13
C ARG A 268 16.04 20.99 6.44
N ARG A 269 17.29 21.11 6.87
CA ARG A 269 17.78 20.50 8.12
C ARG A 269 17.05 21.10 9.33
N ALA A 270 16.70 22.38 9.31
CA ALA A 270 15.90 23.03 10.35
C ALA A 270 14.48 22.44 10.43
N ALA A 271 13.78 22.32 9.29
CA ALA A 271 12.47 21.68 9.22
C ALA A 271 12.51 20.22 9.72
N ALA A 272 13.53 19.47 9.32
CA ALA A 272 13.74 18.09 9.78
C ALA A 272 13.96 18.00 11.29
N CYS A 273 14.77 18.91 11.85
CA CYS A 273 15.01 18.97 13.29
C CYS A 273 13.73 19.28 14.06
N ILE A 274 12.92 20.24 13.56
CA ILE A 274 11.60 20.55 14.14
C ILE A 274 10.67 19.33 14.07
N LYS A 275 10.63 18.62 12.93
CA LYS A 275 9.84 17.39 12.78
C LYS A 275 10.23 16.35 13.82
N GLU A 276 11.54 16.11 14.01
CA GLU A 276 12.01 15.18 15.03
C GLU A 276 11.59 15.61 16.43
N VAL A 277 11.77 16.88 16.82
CA VAL A 277 11.28 17.36 18.12
C VAL A 277 9.77 17.16 18.27
N ALA A 278 9.01 17.43 17.20
CA ALA A 278 7.54 17.34 17.18
C ALA A 278 6.99 15.91 17.37
N ARG A 279 7.76 14.84 17.12
CA ARG A 279 7.26 13.48 17.41
C ARG A 279 7.11 13.20 18.91
N SER A 280 7.75 14.00 19.77
CA SER A 280 7.52 13.92 21.21
C SER A 280 6.32 14.77 21.59
N GLN A 281 5.24 14.11 22.02
CA GLN A 281 3.99 14.77 22.41
C GLN A 281 4.22 15.87 23.47
N GLU A 282 5.07 15.59 24.47
CA GLU A 282 5.39 16.53 25.56
C GLU A 282 6.07 17.82 25.04
N LEU A 283 6.79 17.74 23.92
CA LEU A 283 7.58 18.86 23.37
C LEU A 283 6.84 19.64 22.29
N ARG A 284 5.74 19.11 21.74
CA ARG A 284 4.91 19.84 20.75
C ARG A 284 4.45 21.18 21.29
N MET A 285 4.09 21.26 22.58
CA MET A 285 3.68 22.51 23.20
C MET A 285 4.78 23.58 23.22
N ASN A 286 6.06 23.19 23.32
CA ASN A 286 7.19 24.13 23.24
C ASN A 286 7.31 24.72 21.82
N LEU A 287 7.18 23.87 20.80
CA LEU A 287 7.18 24.29 19.39
C LEU A 287 6.03 25.25 19.09
N LEU A 288 4.83 24.93 19.57
CA LEU A 288 3.63 25.75 19.39
C LEU A 288 3.77 27.11 20.08
N SER A 289 4.28 27.12 21.31
CA SER A 289 4.54 28.37 22.07
C SER A 289 5.60 29.24 21.39
N SER A 290 6.52 28.64 20.64
CA SER A 290 7.58 29.33 19.88
C SER A 290 7.15 29.74 18.47
N ASN A 291 5.86 29.63 18.14
CA ASN A 291 5.30 29.98 16.83
C ASN A 291 5.85 29.16 15.64
N ALA A 292 6.21 27.89 15.86
CA ALA A 292 6.78 27.04 14.82
C ALA A 292 5.89 26.88 13.59
N VAL A 293 4.56 26.88 13.79
CA VAL A 293 3.58 26.68 12.71
C VAL A 293 3.70 27.73 11.62
N TYR A 294 3.92 29.00 11.98
CA TYR A 294 4.06 30.09 11.01
C TYR A 294 5.26 29.88 10.07
N GLY A 295 6.45 29.59 10.63
CA GLY A 295 7.66 29.37 9.84
C GLY A 295 7.56 28.14 8.93
N LEU A 296 6.95 27.06 9.43
CA LEU A 296 6.76 25.83 8.64
C LEU A 296 5.77 26.03 7.46
N ILE A 297 4.69 26.81 7.66
CA ILE A 297 3.77 27.16 6.55
C ILE A 297 4.51 28.01 5.51
N ALA A 298 5.34 28.96 5.94
CA ALA A 298 6.14 29.76 5.03
C ALA A 298 7.05 28.86 4.17
N LEU A 299 7.73 27.88 4.75
CA LEU A 299 8.53 26.89 4.01
C LEU A 299 7.73 26.10 2.98
N CYS A 300 6.50 25.68 3.31
CA CYS A 300 5.62 24.99 2.37
C CYS A 300 5.19 25.88 1.18
N SER A 301 5.23 27.20 1.34
CA SER A 301 4.84 28.15 0.28
C SER A 301 5.98 28.50 -0.68
N VAL A 302 7.23 28.38 -0.23
CA VAL A 302 8.42 28.69 -1.05
C VAL A 302 8.66 27.58 -2.08
N SER A 303 9.15 27.98 -3.26
CA SER A 303 9.62 27.06 -4.30
C SER A 303 10.92 26.38 -3.86
N GLU A 304 10.80 25.39 -2.98
CA GLU A 304 11.90 24.57 -2.46
C GLU A 304 11.99 23.21 -3.16
N ASP A 305 13.07 22.49 -2.87
CA ASP A 305 13.17 21.07 -3.21
C ASP A 305 12.13 20.24 -2.44
N HIS A 306 11.71 19.12 -3.04
CA HIS A 306 10.67 18.27 -2.47
C HIS A 306 10.99 17.78 -1.05
N LEU A 307 12.26 17.56 -0.69
CA LEU A 307 12.63 17.10 0.65
C LEU A 307 12.30 18.15 1.71
N THR A 308 12.50 19.43 1.40
CA THR A 308 12.12 20.54 2.31
C THR A 308 10.61 20.54 2.56
N HIS A 309 9.80 20.30 1.53
CA HIS A 309 8.35 20.17 1.69
C HIS A 309 7.97 18.92 2.48
N VAL A 310 8.65 17.78 2.29
CA VAL A 310 8.42 16.56 3.09
C VAL A 310 8.63 16.85 4.57
N GLU A 311 9.74 17.50 4.90
CA GLU A 311 10.10 17.79 6.29
C GLU A 311 9.18 18.82 6.93
N ALA A 312 8.86 19.90 6.21
CA ALA A 312 7.96 20.94 6.71
C ALA A 312 6.53 20.41 6.89
N ALA A 313 5.96 19.72 5.89
CA ALA A 313 4.63 19.12 5.99
C ALA A 313 4.57 18.02 7.07
N GLY A 314 5.64 17.24 7.23
CA GLY A 314 5.77 16.25 8.29
C GLY A 314 5.78 16.87 9.68
N ALA A 315 6.46 18.00 9.86
CA ALA A 315 6.43 18.74 11.13
C ALA A 315 5.02 19.30 11.41
N LEU A 316 4.34 19.87 10.40
CA LEU A 316 2.97 20.37 10.54
C LEU A 316 1.98 19.25 10.88
N LEU A 317 2.15 18.05 10.29
CA LEU A 317 1.39 16.86 10.65
C LEU A 317 1.52 16.52 12.14
N GLU A 318 2.75 16.47 12.66
CA GLU A 318 2.98 16.16 14.07
C GLU A 318 2.31 17.19 14.99
N LEU A 319 2.40 18.47 14.63
CA LEU A 319 1.78 19.56 15.38
C LEU A 319 0.24 19.56 15.27
N ALA A 320 -0.32 19.10 14.14
CA ALA A 320 -1.76 18.96 13.94
C ALA A 320 -2.40 17.92 14.88
N ASN A 321 -1.63 17.07 15.55
CA ASN A 321 -2.15 16.17 16.58
C ASN A 321 -2.62 16.91 17.84
N GLU A 322 -2.09 18.10 18.12
CA GLU A 322 -2.46 18.89 19.28
C GLU A 322 -3.59 19.88 18.96
N SER A 323 -4.55 20.04 19.87
CA SER A 323 -5.67 20.98 19.68
C SER A 323 -5.21 22.43 19.47
N SER A 324 -4.16 22.86 20.18
CA SER A 324 -3.51 24.16 20.01
C SER A 324 -2.80 24.29 18.66
N GLY A 325 -2.23 23.20 18.13
CA GLY A 325 -1.63 23.15 16.80
C GLY A 325 -2.66 23.31 15.69
N LYS A 326 -3.81 22.65 15.81
CA LYS A 326 -4.95 22.84 14.90
C LYS A 326 -5.45 24.28 14.89
N ALA A 327 -5.58 24.90 16.06
CA ALA A 327 -5.94 26.32 16.17
C ALA A 327 -4.91 27.24 15.50
N ALA A 328 -3.62 26.98 15.68
CA ALA A 328 -2.55 27.73 15.02
C ALA A 328 -2.56 27.55 13.48
N LEU A 329 -2.77 26.33 13.00
CA LEU A 329 -2.90 26.04 11.56
C LEU A 329 -4.08 26.79 10.93
N LEU A 330 -5.20 26.89 11.64
CA LEU A 330 -6.34 27.71 11.21
C LEU A 330 -5.98 29.20 11.19
N GLN A 331 -5.43 29.70 12.30
CA GLN A 331 -5.06 31.11 12.46
C GLN A 331 -4.10 31.58 11.37
N TYR A 332 -3.14 30.75 10.98
CA TYR A 332 -2.14 31.06 9.96
C TYR A 332 -2.54 30.63 8.54
N GLN A 333 -3.81 30.28 8.30
CA GLN A 333 -4.33 29.93 6.97
C GLN A 333 -3.49 28.85 6.27
N ALA A 334 -3.19 27.75 6.97
CA ALA A 334 -2.36 26.67 6.43
C ALA A 334 -3.00 25.97 5.22
N VAL A 335 -4.34 25.89 5.18
CA VAL A 335 -5.08 25.08 4.19
C VAL A 335 -4.82 25.50 2.74
N PRO A 336 -4.91 26.79 2.34
CA PRO A 336 -4.52 27.22 1.01
C PRO A 336 -3.11 26.77 0.60
N VAL A 337 -2.12 26.96 1.47
CA VAL A 337 -0.72 26.62 1.19
C VAL A 337 -0.55 25.12 1.00
N LEU A 338 -1.03 24.32 1.96
CA LEU A 338 -0.98 22.86 1.89
C LEU A 338 -1.71 22.32 0.66
N SER A 339 -2.84 22.91 0.30
CA SER A 339 -3.61 22.52 -0.88
C SER A 339 -2.84 22.75 -2.18
N THR A 340 -1.98 23.78 -2.26
CA THR A 340 -1.15 24.00 -3.45
C THR A 340 -0.11 22.89 -3.69
N LEU A 341 0.27 22.16 -2.65
CA LEU A 341 1.21 21.04 -2.74
C LEU A 341 0.55 19.76 -3.26
N ILE A 342 -0.78 19.67 -3.24
CA ILE A 342 -1.56 18.52 -3.69
C ILE A 342 -2.54 18.85 -4.83
N LYS A 343 -2.30 19.94 -5.56
CA LYS A 343 -3.12 20.41 -6.71
C LYS A 343 -2.33 20.42 -8.02
N GLY A 344 -3.05 20.25 -9.14
CA GLY A 344 -2.59 20.61 -10.49
C GLY A 344 -1.39 19.82 -11.04
N GLU A 345 -0.58 20.45 -11.88
CA GLU A 345 0.62 19.84 -12.48
C GLU A 345 1.65 19.40 -11.44
N ARG A 346 1.70 20.06 -10.28
CA ARG A 346 2.59 19.71 -9.16
C ARG A 346 2.36 18.31 -8.61
N LEU A 347 1.17 17.73 -8.75
CA LEU A 347 0.90 16.34 -8.37
C LEU A 347 1.70 15.31 -9.16
N LYS A 348 2.11 15.63 -10.40
CA LYS A 348 2.87 14.70 -11.26
C LYS A 348 4.33 14.60 -10.83
N ASP A 349 4.87 15.70 -10.31
CA ASP A 349 6.27 15.84 -9.90
C ASP A 349 6.44 15.79 -8.37
N ALA A 350 5.36 15.90 -7.59
CA ALA A 350 5.41 15.87 -6.14
C ALA A 350 5.83 14.48 -5.63
N ASP A 351 6.80 14.50 -4.72
CA ASP A 351 7.18 13.32 -3.94
C ASP A 351 5.97 12.79 -3.16
N GLU A 352 5.75 11.47 -3.21
CA GLU A 352 4.61 10.80 -2.59
C GLU A 352 4.55 11.07 -1.08
N HIS A 353 5.69 11.28 -0.42
CA HIS A 353 5.78 11.63 0.99
C HIS A 353 5.27 13.04 1.30
N VAL A 354 5.41 14.00 0.37
CA VAL A 354 4.80 15.33 0.53
C VAL A 354 3.29 15.18 0.53
N ILE A 355 2.75 14.45 -0.44
CA ILE A 355 1.31 14.22 -0.57
C ILE A 355 0.77 13.49 0.66
N GLU A 356 1.44 12.43 1.12
CA GLU A 356 1.11 11.68 2.32
C GLU A 356 1.05 12.61 3.55
N ASN A 357 2.11 13.37 3.82
CA ASN A 357 2.18 14.26 4.98
C ASN A 357 1.12 15.37 4.92
N VAL A 358 0.87 15.94 3.75
CA VAL A 358 -0.14 16.99 3.56
C VAL A 358 -1.54 16.43 3.79
N LEU A 359 -1.90 15.30 3.19
CA LEU A 359 -3.20 14.66 3.39
C LEU A 359 -3.41 14.27 4.87
N ALA A 360 -2.36 13.80 5.52
CA ALA A 360 -2.39 13.51 6.95
C ALA A 360 -2.62 14.77 7.77
N ALA A 361 -1.87 15.85 7.53
CA ALA A 361 -2.05 17.11 8.24
C ALA A 361 -3.48 17.65 8.08
N LEU A 362 -4.02 17.69 6.85
CA LEU A 362 -5.40 18.10 6.57
C LEU A 362 -6.43 17.20 7.28
N GLY A 363 -6.19 15.89 7.30
CA GLY A 363 -7.02 14.93 8.03
C GLY A 363 -7.02 15.17 9.54
N PHE A 364 -5.85 15.32 10.15
CA PHE A 364 -5.71 15.56 11.59
C PHE A 364 -6.28 16.92 12.01
N MET A 365 -6.16 17.95 11.18
CA MET A 365 -6.85 19.23 11.37
C MET A 365 -8.36 19.05 11.52
N CYS A 366 -8.95 18.10 10.80
CA CYS A 366 -10.38 17.78 10.85
C CYS A 366 -10.75 16.68 11.86
N ALA A 367 -9.77 15.99 12.45
CA ALA A 367 -10.01 14.86 13.34
C ALA A 367 -10.51 15.31 14.72
N TYR A 368 -11.56 14.65 15.20
CA TYR A 368 -12.09 14.82 16.57
C TYR A 368 -11.35 13.90 17.54
N PRO A 369 -11.03 14.35 18.77
CA PRO A 369 -10.51 13.44 19.79
C PRO A 369 -11.56 12.37 20.13
N GLU A 370 -11.15 11.10 20.20
CA GLU A 370 -12.05 9.95 20.42
C GLU A 370 -12.69 9.92 21.83
N GLN A 371 -12.22 10.75 22.77
CA GLN A 371 -12.72 10.74 24.14
C GLN A 371 -14.02 11.56 24.27
N ASN A 372 -15.09 10.86 24.64
CA ASN A 372 -16.46 11.33 24.89
C ASN A 372 -16.61 12.36 26.03
N HIS A 373 -15.86 13.45 26.02
CA HIS A 373 -16.19 14.61 26.84
C HIS A 373 -17.12 15.49 26.02
N VAL A 374 -18.43 15.35 26.22
CA VAL A 374 -19.45 16.23 25.60
C VAL A 374 -19.12 17.71 25.83
N GLN A 375 -18.52 18.06 26.96
CA GLN A 375 -18.01 19.41 27.25
C GLN A 375 -16.81 19.79 26.37
N GLU A 376 -15.89 18.87 26.09
CA GLU A 376 -14.78 19.09 25.17
C GLU A 376 -15.30 19.20 23.74
N VAL A 377 -16.25 18.37 23.29
CA VAL A 377 -16.90 18.50 21.98
C VAL A 377 -17.65 19.82 21.83
N ILE A 378 -18.34 20.31 22.88
CA ILE A 378 -19.02 21.62 22.88
C ILE A 378 -18.00 22.77 22.89
N ARG A 379 -16.93 22.63 23.66
CA ARG A 379 -15.83 23.59 23.68
C ARG A 379 -15.05 23.60 22.36
N LEU A 380 -14.89 22.45 21.70
CA LEU A 380 -14.16 22.28 20.45
C LEU A 380 -15.01 22.71 19.24
N SER A 381 -16.33 22.49 19.27
CA SER A 381 -17.26 23.07 18.29
C SER A 381 -17.36 24.58 18.40
N SER A 382 -17.13 25.15 19.58
CA SER A 382 -16.99 26.61 19.76
C SER A 382 -15.58 27.15 19.47
N THR A 383 -14.56 26.30 19.24
CA THR A 383 -13.17 26.71 18.93
C THR A 383 -12.75 26.51 17.47
N GLY A 384 -13.66 26.24 16.53
CA GLY A 384 -13.35 26.32 15.09
C GLY A 384 -12.98 25.01 14.36
N TYR A 385 -13.30 23.83 14.89
CA TYR A 385 -13.10 22.56 14.15
C TYR A 385 -14.03 22.42 12.95
N THR A 386 -15.27 22.88 13.06
CA THR A 386 -16.16 23.00 11.90
C THR A 386 -15.62 24.01 10.91
N ALA A 387 -15.04 25.13 11.36
CA ALA A 387 -14.38 26.10 10.48
C ALA A 387 -13.16 25.52 9.77
N LEU A 388 -12.39 24.63 10.42
CA LEU A 388 -11.33 23.85 9.78
C LEU A 388 -11.90 22.88 8.74
N GLN A 389 -12.97 22.15 9.06
CA GLN A 389 -13.66 21.30 8.11
C GLN A 389 -14.22 22.10 6.93
N ASP A 390 -14.79 23.29 7.15
CA ASP A 390 -15.29 24.19 6.09
C ASP A 390 -14.15 24.69 5.20
N GLU A 391 -13.03 25.08 5.80
CA GLU A 391 -11.86 25.60 5.08
C GLU A 391 -11.18 24.52 4.23
N VAL A 392 -10.98 23.31 4.79
CA VAL A 392 -10.46 22.14 4.06
C VAL A 392 -11.50 21.60 3.07
N GLY A 393 -12.79 21.76 3.37
CA GLY A 393 -13.91 21.26 2.59
C GLY A 393 -14.22 22.05 1.32
N LYS A 394 -13.47 23.12 1.04
CA LYS A 394 -13.59 23.87 -0.21
C LYS A 394 -13.48 22.92 -1.41
N VAL A 395 -14.40 23.11 -2.37
CA VAL A 395 -14.63 22.19 -3.51
C VAL A 395 -13.33 21.77 -4.20
N GLU A 396 -12.43 22.72 -4.49
CA GLU A 396 -11.17 22.41 -5.18
C GLU A 396 -10.24 21.47 -4.39
N VAL A 397 -10.22 21.60 -3.06
CA VAL A 397 -9.42 20.74 -2.19
C VAL A 397 -10.07 19.36 -2.11
N MET A 398 -11.39 19.33 -1.97
CA MET A 398 -12.18 18.10 -1.98
C MET A 398 -11.95 17.27 -3.26
N ASP A 399 -12.04 17.91 -4.44
CA ASP A 399 -11.82 17.26 -5.74
C ASP A 399 -10.40 16.66 -5.84
N SER A 400 -9.40 17.38 -5.32
CA SER A 400 -8.02 16.93 -5.29
C SER A 400 -7.85 15.69 -4.39
N ILE A 401 -8.45 15.70 -3.19
CA ILE A 401 -8.40 14.56 -2.27
C ILE A 401 -9.12 13.34 -2.86
N VAL A 402 -10.31 13.52 -3.47
CA VAL A 402 -11.04 12.40 -4.10
C VAL A 402 -10.26 11.83 -5.30
N THR A 403 -9.60 12.68 -6.08
CA THR A 403 -8.72 12.24 -7.18
C THR A 403 -7.54 11.42 -6.65
N LEU A 404 -6.96 11.81 -5.52
CA LEU A 404 -5.84 11.11 -4.88
C LEU A 404 -6.21 9.72 -4.34
N CYS A 405 -7.49 9.42 -4.09
CA CYS A 405 -7.94 8.05 -3.81
C CYS A 405 -7.71 7.08 -4.98
N LYS A 406 -7.44 7.58 -6.20
CA LYS A 406 -7.09 6.76 -7.37
C LYS A 406 -5.58 6.73 -7.65
N HIS A 407 -4.75 7.36 -6.83
CA HIS A 407 -3.30 7.48 -7.03
C HIS A 407 -2.59 6.11 -7.06
N ARG A 408 -1.47 5.96 -7.78
CA ARG A 408 -0.77 4.66 -7.87
C ARG A 408 -0.24 4.16 -6.51
N SER A 409 0.16 5.09 -5.65
CA SER A 409 0.76 4.79 -4.34
C SER A 409 -0.28 4.40 -3.31
N PHE A 410 -0.08 3.24 -2.67
CA PHE A 410 -0.96 2.74 -1.61
C PHE A 410 -1.02 3.68 -0.41
N ARG A 411 0.11 4.31 -0.05
CA ARG A 411 0.22 5.28 1.05
C ARG A 411 -0.68 6.48 0.83
N VAL A 412 -0.58 7.07 -0.36
CA VAL A 412 -1.37 8.23 -0.76
C VAL A 412 -2.87 7.90 -0.77
N LYS A 413 -3.27 6.77 -1.37
CA LYS A 413 -4.67 6.31 -1.38
C LYS A 413 -5.23 6.12 0.03
N ASN A 414 -4.46 5.45 0.89
CA ASN A 414 -4.84 5.22 2.28
C ASN A 414 -5.05 6.54 3.02
N GLN A 415 -4.12 7.47 2.88
CA GLN A 415 -4.16 8.74 3.57
C GLN A 415 -5.25 9.66 3.03
N ALA A 416 -5.53 9.62 1.72
CA ALA A 416 -6.65 10.35 1.11
C ALA A 416 -8.00 9.84 1.66
N ALA A 417 -8.18 8.52 1.77
CA ALA A 417 -9.38 7.94 2.38
C ALA A 417 -9.53 8.33 3.85
N ALA A 418 -8.44 8.32 4.64
CA ALA A 418 -8.44 8.75 6.03
C ALA A 418 -8.76 10.25 6.19
N ALA A 419 -8.23 11.09 5.29
CA ALA A 419 -8.54 12.52 5.25
C ALA A 419 -10.03 12.75 4.94
N LEU A 420 -10.59 12.05 3.93
CA LEU A 420 -12.02 12.13 3.61
C LEU A 420 -12.91 11.69 4.77
N ALA A 421 -12.52 10.63 5.49
CA ALA A 421 -13.25 10.18 6.67
C ALA A 421 -13.33 11.29 7.72
N SER A 422 -12.21 11.95 8.03
CA SER A 422 -12.15 13.03 9.02
C SER A 422 -12.89 14.29 8.55
N LEU A 423 -12.75 14.64 7.28
CA LEU A 423 -13.37 15.83 6.68
C LEU A 423 -14.90 15.73 6.60
N CYS A 424 -15.43 14.53 6.36
CA CYS A 424 -16.86 14.29 6.23
C CYS A 424 -17.52 13.90 7.57
N LEU A 425 -16.73 13.61 8.61
CA LEU A 425 -17.25 13.17 9.90
C LEU A 425 -18.18 14.22 10.49
N ARG A 426 -19.47 13.87 10.58
CA ARG A 426 -20.56 14.73 11.10
C ARG A 426 -20.67 16.08 10.36
N HIS A 427 -20.23 16.16 9.10
CA HIS A 427 -20.22 17.41 8.34
C HIS A 427 -21.01 17.30 7.03
N THR A 428 -22.23 17.83 7.02
CA THR A 428 -23.19 17.66 5.90
C THR A 428 -22.74 18.33 4.61
N LEU A 429 -22.19 19.55 4.66
CA LEU A 429 -21.74 20.28 3.47
C LEU A 429 -20.59 19.55 2.76
N ASN A 430 -19.50 19.29 3.49
CA ASN A 430 -18.40 18.45 3.01
C ASN A 430 -18.85 17.09 2.49
N SER A 431 -19.78 16.40 3.17
CA SER A 431 -20.25 15.11 2.71
C SER A 431 -21.05 15.20 1.41
N ARG A 432 -21.83 16.27 1.23
CA ARG A 432 -22.51 16.57 -0.03
C ARG A 432 -21.51 16.88 -1.14
N ASP A 433 -20.52 17.73 -0.87
CA ASP A 433 -19.57 18.20 -1.86
C ASP A 433 -18.55 17.10 -2.24
N ALA A 434 -18.14 16.25 -1.29
CA ALA A 434 -17.43 15.00 -1.55
C ALA A 434 -18.25 14.03 -2.42
N GLY A 435 -19.55 13.89 -2.13
CA GLY A 435 -20.46 13.11 -2.96
C GLY A 435 -20.53 13.62 -4.40
N ARG A 436 -20.61 14.94 -4.60
CA ARG A 436 -20.57 15.59 -5.92
C ARG A 436 -19.24 15.38 -6.65
N ALA A 437 -18.13 15.36 -5.92
CA ALA A 437 -16.79 15.04 -6.43
C ALA A 437 -16.63 13.55 -6.81
N GLY A 438 -17.64 12.70 -6.58
CA GLY A 438 -17.60 11.28 -6.91
C GLY A 438 -16.94 10.40 -5.84
N ALA A 439 -16.86 10.87 -4.59
CA ALA A 439 -16.22 10.12 -3.50
C ALA A 439 -16.90 8.76 -3.26
N SER A 440 -18.24 8.68 -3.31
CA SER A 440 -18.98 7.44 -3.04
C SER A 440 -18.59 6.31 -4.01
N GLN A 441 -18.50 6.59 -5.31
CA GLN A 441 -18.08 5.61 -6.31
C GLN A 441 -16.60 5.28 -6.16
N THR A 442 -15.74 6.31 -6.05
CA THR A 442 -14.29 6.14 -5.97
C THR A 442 -13.85 5.32 -4.76
N LEU A 443 -14.44 5.57 -3.60
CA LEU A 443 -14.18 4.83 -2.37
C LEU A 443 -14.63 3.36 -2.50
N PHE A 444 -15.79 3.12 -3.11
CA PHE A 444 -16.28 1.75 -3.32
C PHE A 444 -15.40 0.96 -4.30
N GLU A 445 -14.96 1.58 -5.40
CA GLU A 445 -13.98 0.98 -6.32
C GLU A 445 -12.66 0.65 -5.61
N LEU A 446 -12.17 1.57 -4.76
CA LEU A 446 -10.95 1.35 -3.96
C LEU A 446 -11.12 0.23 -2.93
N LEU A 447 -12.31 0.09 -2.32
CA LEU A 447 -12.62 -1.00 -1.39
C LEU A 447 -12.50 -2.37 -2.08
N LEU A 448 -13.03 -2.49 -3.30
CA LEU A 448 -13.02 -3.74 -4.06
C LEU A 448 -11.63 -4.05 -4.63
N ALA A 449 -10.86 -3.03 -4.99
CA ALA A 449 -9.52 -3.20 -5.56
C ALA A 449 -8.42 -3.45 -4.52
N SER A 450 -8.68 -3.17 -3.23
CA SER A 450 -7.68 -3.25 -2.17
C SER A 450 -7.83 -4.52 -1.34
N GLU A 451 -6.73 -5.25 -1.12
CA GLU A 451 -6.66 -6.36 -0.17
C GLU A 451 -6.12 -5.94 1.21
N GLU A 452 -5.55 -4.73 1.29
CA GLU A 452 -4.93 -4.18 2.51
C GLU A 452 -5.96 -3.78 3.57
N GLU A 453 -5.83 -4.32 4.78
CA GLU A 453 -6.77 -4.11 5.88
C GLU A 453 -6.92 -2.62 6.22
N THR A 454 -5.80 -1.91 6.30
CA THR A 454 -5.74 -0.51 6.70
C THR A 454 -6.50 0.40 5.73
N ILE A 455 -6.33 0.17 4.42
CA ILE A 455 -7.03 0.88 3.35
C ILE A 455 -8.53 0.57 3.42
N GLN A 456 -8.89 -0.71 3.46
CA GLN A 456 -10.30 -1.12 3.54
C GLN A 456 -10.99 -0.50 4.76
N ALA A 457 -10.34 -0.47 5.92
CA ALA A 457 -10.86 0.15 7.13
C ALA A 457 -11.06 1.66 6.97
N ASN A 458 -10.09 2.39 6.42
CA ASN A 458 -10.20 3.84 6.21
C ASN A 458 -11.24 4.20 5.15
N VAL A 459 -11.34 3.41 4.08
CA VAL A 459 -12.37 3.54 3.05
C VAL A 459 -13.76 3.34 3.64
N LEU A 460 -13.97 2.28 4.42
CA LEU A 460 -15.27 2.03 5.07
C LEU A 460 -15.62 3.13 6.08
N LYS A 461 -14.65 3.65 6.84
CA LYS A 461 -14.84 4.82 7.72
C LYS A 461 -15.25 6.06 6.94
N ALA A 462 -14.65 6.30 5.77
CA ALA A 462 -15.00 7.41 4.90
C ALA A 462 -16.43 7.27 4.34
N MET A 463 -16.77 6.08 3.83
CA MET A 463 -18.12 5.77 3.35
C MET A 463 -19.17 5.95 4.45
N LEU A 464 -18.89 5.45 5.66
CA LEU A 464 -19.79 5.60 6.81
C LEU A 464 -20.01 7.09 7.17
N SER A 465 -18.93 7.88 7.15
CA SER A 465 -18.99 9.31 7.43
C SER A 465 -19.82 10.06 6.39
N LEU A 466 -19.62 9.77 5.10
CA LEU A 466 -20.40 10.31 3.99
C LEU A 466 -21.89 10.00 4.10
N LEU A 467 -22.23 8.76 4.46
CA LEU A 467 -23.61 8.29 4.56
C LEU A 467 -24.34 8.87 5.76
N ARG A 468 -23.68 8.91 6.92
CA ARG A 468 -24.27 9.44 8.15
C ARG A 468 -24.55 10.93 8.07
N ALA A 469 -23.62 11.70 7.50
CA ALA A 469 -23.73 13.15 7.44
C ALA A 469 -24.58 13.65 6.26
N PHE A 470 -24.65 12.88 5.15
CA PHE A 470 -25.49 13.21 4.00
C PHE A 470 -26.09 11.93 3.37
N PRO A 471 -27.28 11.48 3.85
CA PRO A 471 -27.94 10.26 3.38
C PRO A 471 -28.14 10.11 1.85
N PRO A 472 -28.31 11.17 1.04
CA PRO A 472 -28.43 11.02 -0.41
C PRO A 472 -27.22 10.37 -1.09
N ASN A 473 -26.03 10.35 -0.47
CA ASN A 473 -24.88 9.59 -0.97
C ASN A 473 -25.16 8.08 -1.07
N ALA A 474 -26.16 7.56 -0.35
CA ALA A 474 -26.60 6.18 -0.42
C ALA A 474 -27.16 5.80 -1.80
N THR A 475 -27.74 6.74 -2.56
CA THR A 475 -28.38 6.41 -3.84
C THR A 475 -27.36 5.91 -4.86
N VAL A 476 -26.17 6.53 -4.88
CA VAL A 476 -25.07 6.14 -5.77
C VAL A 476 -24.55 4.76 -5.39
N LEU A 477 -24.28 4.52 -4.09
CA LEU A 477 -23.82 3.23 -3.59
C LEU A 477 -24.82 2.10 -3.84
N LYS A 478 -26.12 2.37 -3.68
CA LYS A 478 -27.19 1.42 -4.01
C LYS A 478 -27.20 1.08 -5.50
N ARG A 479 -27.11 2.10 -6.37
CA ARG A 479 -27.11 1.93 -7.82
C ARG A 479 -25.95 1.08 -8.33
N ILE A 480 -24.77 1.19 -7.71
CA ILE A 480 -23.58 0.40 -8.08
C ILE A 480 -23.49 -0.96 -7.39
N GLY A 481 -24.54 -1.39 -6.69
CA GLY A 481 -24.60 -2.73 -6.06
C GLY A 481 -23.76 -2.88 -4.79
N ALA A 482 -23.42 -1.78 -4.11
CA ALA A 482 -22.61 -1.83 -2.89
C ALA A 482 -23.17 -2.72 -1.76
N PRO A 483 -24.50 -2.78 -1.50
CA PRO A 483 -25.03 -3.60 -0.41
C PRO A 483 -24.64 -5.08 -0.49
N ALA A 484 -24.72 -5.70 -1.66
CA ALA A 484 -24.38 -7.11 -1.84
C ALA A 484 -22.88 -7.37 -1.58
N GLN A 485 -22.02 -6.49 -2.07
CA GLN A 485 -20.58 -6.60 -1.90
C GLN A 485 -20.12 -6.29 -0.47
N LEU A 486 -20.77 -5.37 0.24
CA LEU A 486 -20.44 -5.10 1.65
C LEU A 486 -20.80 -6.29 2.56
N LEU A 487 -21.91 -6.97 2.26
CA LEU A 487 -22.31 -8.20 2.95
C LEU A 487 -21.39 -9.38 2.63
N SER A 488 -20.87 -9.47 1.40
CA SER A 488 -19.85 -10.49 1.05
C SER A 488 -18.55 -10.21 1.79
N ILE A 489 -18.07 -8.96 1.81
CA ILE A 489 -16.89 -8.53 2.58
C ILE A 489 -17.07 -8.84 4.07
N ARG A 490 -18.25 -8.59 4.65
CA ARG A 490 -18.57 -8.95 6.05
C ARG A 490 -18.41 -10.45 6.32
N ARG A 491 -18.79 -11.30 5.37
CA ARG A 491 -18.76 -12.76 5.54
C ARG A 491 -17.36 -13.33 5.33
N ILE A 492 -16.62 -12.80 4.36
CA ILE A 492 -15.37 -13.38 3.87
C ILE A 492 -14.15 -12.78 4.57
N SER A 493 -14.23 -11.52 5.04
CA SER A 493 -13.08 -10.85 5.66
C SER A 493 -12.64 -11.54 6.95
N SER A 494 -11.34 -11.83 7.05
CA SER A 494 -10.69 -12.35 8.25
C SER A 494 -10.64 -11.33 9.39
N PHE A 495 -10.71 -10.03 9.07
CA PHE A 495 -10.52 -8.94 10.02
C PHE A 495 -11.83 -8.49 10.67
N LYS A 496 -11.91 -8.58 11.99
CA LYS A 496 -13.12 -8.21 12.76
C LYS A 496 -13.53 -6.75 12.54
N LEU A 497 -12.57 -5.84 12.45
CA LEU A 497 -12.84 -4.41 12.24
C LEU A 497 -13.55 -4.17 10.91
N ILE A 498 -13.07 -4.81 9.84
CA ILE A 498 -13.65 -4.67 8.49
C ILE A 498 -15.05 -5.23 8.45
N ARG A 499 -15.29 -6.41 9.06
CA ARG A 499 -16.62 -7.00 9.14
C ARG A 499 -17.63 -6.08 9.83
N ASN A 500 -17.22 -5.49 10.96
CA ASN A 500 -18.08 -4.56 11.70
C ASN A 500 -18.35 -3.27 10.91
N LEU A 501 -17.32 -2.70 10.29
CA LEU A 501 -17.47 -1.48 9.50
C LEU A 501 -18.31 -1.71 8.23
N SER A 502 -18.13 -2.84 7.55
CA SER A 502 -18.93 -3.17 6.37
C SER A 502 -20.39 -3.43 6.72
N GLU A 503 -20.67 -4.06 7.86
CA GLU A 503 -22.02 -4.19 8.41
C GLU A 503 -22.65 -2.83 8.69
N LEU A 504 -21.94 -1.94 9.40
CA LEU A 504 -22.42 -0.58 9.68
C LEU A 504 -22.73 0.20 8.40
N VAL A 505 -21.87 0.12 7.38
CA VAL A 505 -22.13 0.78 6.09
C VAL A 505 -23.36 0.16 5.41
N ALA A 506 -23.49 -1.18 5.42
CA ALA A 506 -24.66 -1.87 4.86
C ALA A 506 -25.97 -1.50 5.57
N GLU A 507 -25.96 -1.35 6.90
CA GLU A 507 -27.11 -0.88 7.68
C GLU A 507 -27.54 0.53 7.24
N HIS A 508 -26.60 1.45 7.01
CA HIS A 508 -26.92 2.80 6.52
C HIS A 508 -27.42 2.81 5.07
N LEU A 509 -27.17 1.73 4.32
CA LEU A 509 -27.79 1.48 3.02
C LEU A 509 -29.16 0.76 3.14
N GLY A 510 -29.59 0.38 4.35
CA GLY A 510 -30.88 -0.27 4.61
C GLY A 510 -30.84 -1.79 4.51
N CYS A 511 -29.69 -2.43 4.81
CA CYS A 511 -29.51 -3.88 4.81
C CYS A 511 -29.12 -4.37 6.21
N TRP A 512 -29.82 -5.38 6.75
CA TRP A 512 -29.61 -5.91 8.10
C TRP A 512 -29.20 -7.40 8.05
N SER A 513 -28.45 -7.87 9.05
CA SER A 513 -28.26 -9.31 9.28
C SER A 513 -29.06 -9.72 10.52
N SER A 514 -29.86 -10.78 10.45
CA SER A 514 -30.39 -11.44 11.65
C SER A 514 -29.77 -12.82 11.77
N VAL A 515 -29.45 -13.21 13.00
CA VAL A 515 -28.99 -14.56 13.31
C VAL A 515 -30.20 -15.32 13.84
N ASP A 516 -30.52 -16.49 13.26
CA ASP A 516 -31.56 -17.35 13.83
C ASP A 516 -31.07 -18.05 15.10
N GLU A 517 -31.98 -18.67 15.86
CA GLU A 517 -31.69 -19.34 17.15
C GLU A 517 -30.65 -20.48 17.04
N GLU A 518 -30.29 -20.87 15.82
CA GLU A 518 -29.32 -21.92 15.47
C GLU A 518 -27.93 -21.36 15.10
N GLY A 519 -27.75 -20.03 15.10
CA GLY A 519 -26.47 -19.37 14.85
C GLY A 519 -26.15 -19.08 13.38
N ASN A 520 -27.12 -19.22 12.46
CA ASN A 520 -26.92 -18.93 11.04
C ASN A 520 -27.22 -17.45 10.73
N SER A 521 -26.30 -16.76 10.05
CA SER A 521 -26.51 -15.38 9.60
C SER A 521 -27.44 -15.33 8.38
N GLN A 522 -28.72 -15.07 8.60
CA GLN A 522 -29.69 -14.72 7.56
C GLN A 522 -29.58 -13.22 7.21
N ILE A 523 -29.51 -12.91 5.91
CA ILE A 523 -29.59 -11.52 5.43
C ILE A 523 -31.06 -11.14 5.43
N MET A 524 -31.46 -10.26 6.34
CA MET A 524 -32.76 -9.62 6.31
C MET A 524 -32.53 -8.22 5.73
N SER A 525 -32.68 -8.04 4.41
CA SER A 525 -33.16 -6.73 3.97
C SER A 525 -34.63 -6.62 4.40
N HIS A 526 -35.26 -5.45 4.37
CA HIS A 526 -36.71 -5.34 4.60
C HIS A 526 -37.58 -6.25 3.68
N LEU A 527 -36.97 -7.04 2.78
CA LEU A 527 -37.60 -7.99 1.87
C LEU A 527 -37.76 -9.42 2.41
N SER A 528 -37.53 -9.70 3.69
CA SER A 528 -37.87 -11.01 4.22
C SER A 528 -39.38 -11.11 4.43
N LEU A 529 -40.05 -11.67 3.42
CA LEU A 529 -41.50 -11.88 3.25
C LEU A 529 -42.13 -12.78 4.34
N LYS A 530 -42.16 -12.32 5.60
CA LYS A 530 -42.88 -13.00 6.70
C LYS A 530 -43.62 -12.09 7.69
N LEU A 531 -43.90 -10.83 7.37
CA LEU A 531 -44.78 -9.97 8.19
C LEU A 531 -46.12 -9.69 7.50
N ALA A 532 -47.18 -9.56 8.30
CA ALA A 532 -48.54 -9.29 7.83
C ALA A 532 -48.63 -7.91 7.15
N TYR A 533 -49.36 -7.87 6.04
CA TYR A 533 -49.46 -6.76 5.08
C TYR A 533 -49.95 -5.43 5.68
N ASP A 534 -50.82 -5.47 6.67
CA ASP A 534 -51.58 -4.30 7.13
C ASP A 534 -50.73 -3.26 7.86
N GLU A 535 -49.58 -3.65 8.43
CA GLU A 535 -48.64 -2.74 9.10
C GLU A 535 -47.62 -2.11 8.13
N GLN A 536 -47.32 -2.77 7.01
CA GLN A 536 -46.37 -2.26 6.01
C GLN A 536 -47.03 -1.29 5.02
N ALA A 537 -48.30 -1.52 4.69
CA ALA A 537 -49.08 -0.70 3.76
C ALA A 537 -49.32 0.75 4.26
N ALA A 538 -49.15 1.02 5.55
CA ALA A 538 -49.40 2.33 6.13
C ALA A 538 -48.30 3.38 5.86
N SER A 539 -47.14 3.02 5.25
CA SER A 539 -45.92 3.86 5.39
C SER A 539 -45.23 4.45 4.15
N SER A 540 -45.48 4.11 2.87
CA SER A 540 -45.08 4.95 1.70
C SER A 540 -45.40 4.33 0.32
N PRO A 541 -45.62 5.15 -0.74
CA PRO A 541 -45.79 4.72 -2.13
C PRO A 541 -44.56 5.04 -3.00
N ASP A 542 -43.70 4.07 -3.27
CA ASP A 542 -42.51 4.22 -4.13
C ASP A 542 -42.36 3.07 -5.15
N ARG A 543 -41.54 3.27 -6.20
CA ARG A 543 -41.37 2.29 -7.31
C ARG A 543 -40.98 0.89 -6.83
N TRP A 544 -40.33 0.80 -5.67
CA TRP A 544 -39.95 -0.46 -5.04
C TRP A 544 -41.13 -1.20 -4.42
N SER A 545 -42.04 -0.49 -3.75
CA SER A 545 -43.29 -1.11 -3.27
C SER A 545 -44.15 -1.63 -4.43
N LEU A 546 -44.16 -0.95 -5.58
CA LEU A 546 -44.81 -1.46 -6.80
C LEU A 546 -44.10 -2.70 -7.39
N TYR A 547 -42.76 -2.73 -7.38
CA TYR A 547 -41.97 -3.90 -7.78
C TYR A 547 -42.26 -5.13 -6.89
N LEU A 548 -42.35 -4.92 -5.56
CA LEU A 548 -42.71 -5.98 -4.60
C LEU A 548 -44.13 -6.51 -4.78
N VAL A 549 -45.09 -5.63 -5.10
CA VAL A 549 -46.46 -6.03 -5.44
C VAL A 549 -46.47 -6.89 -6.71
N ASN A 550 -45.68 -6.52 -7.73
CA ASN A 550 -45.57 -7.32 -8.96
C ASN A 550 -44.88 -8.67 -8.72
N LEU A 551 -43.85 -8.74 -7.87
CA LEU A 551 -43.23 -10.01 -7.47
C LEU A 551 -44.24 -10.95 -6.80
N ARG A 552 -45.05 -10.44 -5.85
CA ARG A 552 -46.07 -11.25 -5.16
C ARG A 552 -47.17 -11.70 -6.13
N ALA A 553 -47.70 -10.79 -6.94
CA ALA A 553 -48.73 -11.10 -7.91
C ALA A 553 -48.25 -12.08 -8.99
N CYS A 554 -46.97 -12.01 -9.40
CA CYS A 554 -46.36 -12.97 -10.31
C CYS A 554 -46.23 -14.36 -9.66
N LYS A 555 -45.81 -14.43 -8.40
CA LYS A 555 -45.74 -15.68 -7.63
C LYS A 555 -47.12 -16.34 -7.48
N GLU A 556 -48.16 -15.58 -7.15
CA GLU A 556 -49.54 -16.08 -7.05
C GLU A 556 -50.08 -16.53 -8.42
N ALA A 557 -49.80 -15.78 -9.49
CA ALA A 557 -50.18 -16.17 -10.84
C ALA A 557 -49.52 -17.48 -11.28
N PHE A 558 -48.30 -17.75 -10.80
CA PHE A 558 -47.56 -18.97 -11.11
C PHE A 558 -48.11 -20.22 -10.40
N GLN A 559 -48.57 -20.10 -9.15
CA GLN A 559 -49.09 -21.23 -8.35
C GLN A 559 -50.24 -22.00 -9.03
N HIS A 560 -50.94 -21.39 -9.99
CA HIS A 560 -52.04 -22.02 -10.73
C HIS A 560 -51.63 -22.71 -12.05
N ILE A 561 -50.37 -22.59 -12.46
CA ILE A 561 -49.87 -22.96 -13.80
C ILE A 561 -49.17 -24.33 -13.82
N VAL A 562 -48.48 -24.73 -12.74
CA VAL A 562 -47.76 -26.01 -12.66
C VAL A 562 -48.63 -27.07 -12.00
N ARG A 563 -48.85 -28.21 -12.66
CA ARG A 563 -49.75 -29.27 -12.16
C ARG A 563 -49.20 -30.68 -12.24
N THR A 564 -48.09 -30.90 -12.95
CA THR A 564 -47.51 -32.23 -13.17
C THR A 564 -45.99 -32.20 -13.02
N GLU A 565 -45.38 -33.34 -12.66
CA GLU A 565 -43.92 -33.48 -12.60
C GLU A 565 -43.26 -33.14 -13.94
N GLU A 566 -43.94 -33.43 -15.06
CA GLU A 566 -43.44 -33.15 -16.41
C GLU A 566 -43.34 -31.64 -16.69
N ASP A 567 -44.25 -30.83 -16.12
CA ASP A 567 -44.20 -29.37 -16.27
C ASP A 567 -43.01 -28.78 -15.52
N VAL A 568 -42.75 -29.24 -14.29
CA VAL A 568 -41.61 -28.82 -13.47
C VAL A 568 -40.29 -29.01 -14.20
N MET A 569 -40.16 -30.16 -14.88
CA MET A 569 -39.00 -30.50 -15.70
C MET A 569 -38.84 -29.55 -16.89
N ARG A 570 -39.94 -29.12 -17.51
CA ARG A 570 -39.91 -28.16 -18.63
C ARG A 570 -39.46 -26.77 -18.17
N TRP A 571 -39.94 -26.28 -17.03
CA TRP A 571 -39.52 -24.98 -16.44
C TRP A 571 -38.03 -24.96 -16.11
N TRP A 572 -37.53 -26.04 -15.52
CA TRP A 572 -36.11 -26.18 -15.20
C TRP A 572 -35.23 -26.33 -16.42
N LYS A 573 -35.66 -27.10 -17.40
CA LYS A 573 -34.94 -27.23 -18.69
C LYS A 573 -34.88 -25.88 -19.40
N LEU A 574 -35.95 -25.08 -19.32
CA LEU A 574 -35.97 -23.74 -19.90
C LEU A 574 -35.03 -22.77 -19.18
N ALA A 575 -35.03 -22.75 -17.85
CA ALA A 575 -34.09 -21.96 -17.03
C ALA A 575 -32.61 -22.37 -17.28
N TRP A 576 -32.36 -23.65 -17.53
CA TRP A 576 -31.04 -24.15 -17.91
C TRP A 576 -30.64 -23.77 -19.34
N LEU A 577 -31.60 -23.78 -20.29
CA LEU A 577 -31.34 -23.35 -21.65
C LEU A 577 -30.98 -21.85 -21.72
N ASP A 578 -31.62 -21.02 -20.89
CA ASP A 578 -31.25 -19.62 -20.67
C ASP A 578 -29.78 -19.50 -20.21
N LEU A 579 -29.37 -20.28 -19.19
CA LEU A 579 -27.98 -20.40 -18.71
C LEU A 579 -26.97 -20.81 -19.80
N SER A 580 -27.39 -21.64 -20.76
CA SER A 580 -26.51 -22.21 -21.79
C SER A 580 -26.30 -21.30 -23.02
N SER A 581 -27.00 -20.18 -23.12
CA SER A 581 -27.01 -19.30 -24.31
C SER A 581 -25.82 -18.32 -24.39
N PHE A 582 -24.94 -18.29 -23.39
CA PHE A 582 -23.79 -17.37 -23.32
C PHE A 582 -22.65 -17.76 -24.27
N ARG A 583 -22.23 -16.87 -25.16
CA ARG A 583 -21.03 -17.04 -26.01
C ARG A 583 -19.90 -16.13 -25.53
N LEU A 584 -18.65 -16.55 -25.72
CA LEU A 584 -17.49 -15.72 -25.34
C LEU A 584 -17.26 -14.58 -26.34
N THR A 585 -17.61 -14.81 -27.61
CA THR A 585 -17.35 -13.92 -28.74
C THR A 585 -18.23 -12.66 -28.74
N ASP A 586 -19.39 -12.70 -28.07
CA ASP A 586 -20.31 -11.57 -27.93
C ASP A 586 -20.36 -11.03 -26.48
N LYS A 587 -19.46 -11.49 -25.59
CA LYS A 587 -19.46 -11.19 -24.14
C LYS A 587 -20.82 -11.45 -23.45
N GLY A 588 -21.68 -12.31 -24.03
CA GLY A 588 -23.02 -12.61 -23.52
C GLY A 588 -24.14 -11.71 -24.03
N ALA A 589 -23.91 -10.84 -25.02
CA ALA A 589 -24.91 -9.88 -25.51
C ALA A 589 -26.14 -10.53 -26.19
N SER A 590 -26.07 -11.78 -26.65
CA SER A 590 -27.15 -12.37 -27.45
C SER A 590 -28.20 -13.20 -26.72
N GLY A 591 -28.06 -13.54 -25.43
CA GLY A 591 -28.84 -14.66 -24.87
C GLY A 591 -29.28 -14.56 -23.41
N GLY A 592 -28.36 -14.32 -22.47
CA GLY A 592 -28.60 -14.56 -21.04
C GLY A 592 -29.45 -13.52 -20.30
N ALA A 593 -29.94 -12.49 -21.00
CA ALA A 593 -30.86 -11.48 -20.46
C ALA A 593 -31.99 -11.11 -21.45
N ARG A 594 -32.08 -11.80 -22.60
CA ARG A 594 -33.05 -11.48 -23.67
C ARG A 594 -34.23 -12.44 -23.75
N GLY A 595 -34.24 -13.54 -22.98
CA GLY A 595 -35.22 -14.60 -23.16
C GLY A 595 -35.23 -15.16 -24.58
N ASN A 596 -34.11 -15.05 -25.31
CA ASN A 596 -34.04 -15.42 -26.72
C ASN A 596 -33.81 -16.92 -26.88
N VAL A 597 -34.68 -17.71 -26.24
CA VAL A 597 -34.72 -19.16 -26.42
C VAL A 597 -35.32 -19.49 -27.81
N GLY A 598 -36.06 -18.56 -28.41
CA GLY A 598 -36.92 -18.74 -29.59
C GLY A 598 -36.27 -19.15 -30.92
N HIS A 599 -34.94 -19.10 -31.05
CA HIS A 599 -34.24 -19.43 -32.32
C HIS A 599 -33.38 -20.70 -32.26
N ARG A 600 -33.55 -21.54 -31.23
CA ARG A 600 -32.75 -22.75 -31.07
C ARG A 600 -33.51 -24.01 -31.51
N SER A 601 -32.80 -24.94 -32.14
CA SER A 601 -33.32 -26.26 -32.56
C SER A 601 -33.58 -27.22 -31.39
N ASP A 602 -33.11 -26.89 -30.18
CA ASP A 602 -33.23 -27.68 -28.94
C ASP A 602 -34.47 -27.33 -28.09
N LEU A 603 -35.34 -26.44 -28.60
CA LEU A 603 -36.61 -26.02 -27.96
C LEU A 603 -37.74 -27.05 -28.04
N HIS A 604 -37.57 -28.14 -28.78
CA HIS A 604 -38.63 -29.09 -29.09
C HIS A 604 -39.33 -29.59 -27.80
N GLY A 605 -40.59 -29.19 -27.61
CA GLY A 605 -41.42 -29.55 -26.45
C GLY A 605 -41.42 -28.55 -25.28
N LEU A 606 -40.76 -27.39 -25.40
CA LEU A 606 -40.71 -26.31 -24.40
C LEU A 606 -41.42 -25.02 -24.83
N GLU A 607 -41.94 -24.96 -26.05
CA GLU A 607 -42.52 -23.76 -26.67
C GLU A 607 -43.71 -23.23 -25.87
N LYS A 608 -44.52 -24.14 -25.31
CA LYS A 608 -45.65 -23.80 -24.44
C LYS A 608 -45.20 -23.13 -23.13
N THR A 609 -44.13 -23.65 -22.52
CA THR A 609 -43.56 -23.13 -21.26
C THR A 609 -42.90 -21.77 -21.49
N LEU A 610 -42.17 -21.61 -22.60
CA LEU A 610 -41.58 -20.32 -22.97
C LEU A 610 -42.65 -19.25 -23.19
N LYS A 611 -43.73 -19.59 -23.89
CA LYS A 611 -44.87 -18.68 -24.07
C LYS A 611 -45.50 -18.27 -22.75
N GLN A 612 -45.59 -19.19 -21.77
CA GLN A 612 -46.09 -18.87 -20.43
C GLN A 612 -45.18 -17.90 -19.65
N VAL A 613 -43.86 -18.03 -19.75
CA VAL A 613 -42.90 -17.07 -19.17
C VAL A 613 -43.09 -15.69 -19.81
N GLN A 614 -43.20 -15.64 -21.14
CA GLN A 614 -43.39 -14.41 -21.90
C GLN A 614 -44.71 -13.72 -21.55
N ASP A 615 -45.80 -14.49 -21.43
CA ASP A 615 -47.11 -13.98 -21.02
C ASP A 615 -47.08 -13.43 -19.57
N LEU A 616 -46.36 -14.08 -18.66
CA LEU A 616 -46.15 -13.60 -17.28
C LEU A 616 -45.28 -12.34 -17.25
N HIS A 617 -44.19 -12.28 -18.01
CA HIS A 617 -43.33 -11.11 -18.12
C HIS A 617 -44.05 -9.90 -18.71
N ALA A 618 -44.83 -10.10 -19.77
CA ALA A 618 -45.67 -9.06 -20.36
C ALA A 618 -46.73 -8.52 -19.37
N LYS A 619 -47.26 -9.39 -18.49
CA LYS A 619 -48.22 -9.02 -17.44
C LYS A 619 -47.56 -8.29 -16.27
N PHE A 620 -46.30 -8.57 -15.97
CA PHE A 620 -45.54 -8.01 -14.86
C PHE A 620 -44.25 -7.33 -15.35
N SER A 621 -44.40 -6.32 -16.22
CA SER A 621 -43.29 -5.66 -16.94
C SER A 621 -42.28 -4.90 -16.07
N LEU A 622 -42.54 -4.77 -14.76
CA LEU A 622 -41.57 -4.26 -13.79
C LEU A 622 -40.57 -5.33 -13.33
N LEU A 623 -40.83 -6.61 -13.62
CA LEU A 623 -39.93 -7.71 -13.37
C LEU A 623 -39.11 -8.00 -14.63
N SER A 624 -37.83 -8.34 -14.46
CA SER A 624 -37.02 -8.81 -15.59
C SER A 624 -37.50 -10.18 -16.07
N PHE A 625 -37.21 -10.52 -17.33
CA PHE A 625 -37.55 -11.82 -17.89
C PHE A 625 -36.91 -12.95 -17.07
N CYS A 626 -35.66 -12.76 -16.63
CA CYS A 626 -34.94 -13.69 -15.76
C CYS A 626 -35.58 -13.80 -14.37
N ASP A 627 -36.05 -12.71 -13.77
CA ASP A 627 -36.73 -12.78 -12.47
C ASP A 627 -38.01 -13.62 -12.57
N VAL A 628 -38.78 -13.49 -13.65
CA VAL A 628 -39.98 -14.30 -13.90
C VAL A 628 -39.62 -15.77 -14.16
N LEU A 629 -38.62 -16.04 -15.01
CA LEU A 629 -38.21 -17.40 -15.37
C LEU A 629 -37.64 -18.18 -14.18
N TYR A 630 -36.75 -17.58 -13.40
CA TYR A 630 -36.14 -18.24 -12.25
C TYR A 630 -37.10 -18.33 -11.06
N MET A 631 -38.01 -17.36 -10.88
CA MET A 631 -39.12 -17.49 -9.94
C MET A 631 -39.98 -18.70 -10.27
N ALA A 632 -40.38 -18.83 -11.54
CA ALA A 632 -41.17 -19.95 -12.01
C ALA A 632 -40.47 -21.30 -11.78
N ALA A 633 -39.18 -21.40 -12.12
CA ALA A 633 -38.41 -22.62 -11.88
C ALA A 633 -38.32 -22.97 -10.39
N ALA A 634 -38.05 -22.00 -9.51
CA ALA A 634 -37.95 -22.24 -8.07
C ALA A 634 -39.29 -22.68 -7.46
N LEU A 635 -40.39 -22.00 -7.81
CA LEU A 635 -41.73 -22.34 -7.32
C LEU A 635 -42.19 -23.71 -7.81
N ALA A 636 -41.83 -24.11 -9.03
CA ALA A 636 -42.17 -25.43 -9.55
C ALA A 636 -41.57 -26.57 -8.68
N LEU A 637 -40.44 -26.33 -8.00
CA LEU A 637 -39.86 -27.29 -7.06
C LEU A 637 -40.55 -27.29 -5.70
N GLU A 638 -40.92 -26.11 -5.23
CA GLU A 638 -41.66 -25.96 -3.97
C GLU A 638 -42.98 -26.74 -4.04
N GLU A 639 -43.70 -26.64 -5.17
CA GLU A 639 -44.94 -27.40 -5.43
C GLU A 639 -44.72 -28.93 -5.49
N MET A 640 -43.49 -29.37 -5.77
CA MET A 640 -43.08 -30.79 -5.73
C MET A 640 -42.66 -31.25 -4.32
N GLY A 641 -42.84 -30.41 -3.29
CA GLY A 641 -42.48 -30.71 -1.91
C GLY A 641 -40.98 -30.62 -1.63
N LEU A 642 -40.20 -30.00 -2.52
CA LEU A 642 -38.78 -29.73 -2.29
C LEU A 642 -38.59 -28.44 -1.48
N SER A 643 -37.47 -28.35 -0.76
CA SER A 643 -37.14 -27.15 0.02
C SER A 643 -37.07 -25.91 -0.88
N PRO A 644 -37.58 -24.75 -0.42
CA PRO A 644 -37.50 -23.48 -1.16
C PRO A 644 -36.08 -23.19 -1.63
N VAL A 645 -35.93 -22.93 -2.92
CA VAL A 645 -34.65 -22.44 -3.47
C VAL A 645 -34.64 -20.92 -3.26
N PRO A 646 -33.74 -20.38 -2.42
CA PRO A 646 -33.63 -18.94 -2.29
C PRO A 646 -33.18 -18.39 -3.64
N ILE A 647 -33.92 -17.41 -4.18
CA ILE A 647 -33.60 -16.69 -5.42
C ILE A 647 -33.41 -15.22 -5.09
N ILE A 648 -32.32 -14.63 -5.56
CA ILE A 648 -32.13 -13.18 -5.56
C ILE A 648 -32.98 -12.56 -6.68
N TYR A 649 -33.73 -11.50 -6.40
CA TYR A 649 -34.53 -10.75 -7.39
C TYR A 649 -33.98 -9.34 -7.60
N GLY A 650 -34.33 -8.69 -8.71
CA GLY A 650 -33.93 -7.31 -9.01
C GLY A 650 -32.97 -7.18 -10.18
N ARG A 651 -32.96 -8.17 -11.09
CA ARG A 651 -32.17 -8.13 -12.32
C ARG A 651 -32.78 -7.12 -13.31
N LEU A 652 -31.97 -6.59 -14.22
CA LEU A 652 -32.40 -5.65 -15.26
C LEU A 652 -32.33 -6.31 -16.64
N ASP A 653 -33.37 -6.14 -17.45
CA ASP A 653 -33.38 -6.48 -18.88
C ASP A 653 -32.60 -5.39 -19.66
N ASP A 654 -31.88 -5.76 -20.74
CA ASP A 654 -31.08 -4.82 -21.54
C ASP A 654 -31.95 -4.06 -22.57
N GLU A 655 -31.80 -2.73 -22.68
CA GLU A 655 -32.69 -1.83 -23.44
C GLU A 655 -32.20 -1.48 -24.88
N MET A 656 -31.07 -2.00 -25.37
CA MET A 656 -30.54 -1.64 -26.70
C MET A 656 -30.66 -2.78 -27.73
N GLY A 657 -31.62 -2.64 -28.65
CA GLY A 657 -31.75 -3.43 -29.87
C GLY A 657 -31.20 -2.70 -31.08
N ASP A 658 -30.06 -3.14 -31.62
CA ASP A 658 -29.72 -3.16 -33.05
C ASP A 658 -28.26 -3.62 -33.22
N ARG A 659 -28.02 -4.45 -34.25
CA ARG A 659 -26.77 -5.15 -34.66
C ARG A 659 -26.61 -6.55 -34.04
N ASP A 660 -26.49 -7.66 -34.76
CA ASP A 660 -26.36 -7.94 -36.20
C ASP A 660 -26.94 -9.35 -36.47
N GLU A 661 -27.81 -9.45 -37.48
CA GLU A 661 -28.12 -10.69 -38.20
C GLU A 661 -27.11 -10.86 -39.34
N GLU A 662 -25.91 -11.42 -39.09
CA GLU A 662 -25.04 -11.99 -40.14
C GLU A 662 -23.76 -12.56 -39.51
N ALA A 663 -23.74 -13.87 -39.26
CA ALA A 663 -22.56 -14.76 -39.23
C ALA A 663 -22.92 -16.05 -38.47
N ARG A 664 -23.39 -17.07 -39.20
CA ARG A 664 -23.31 -18.45 -38.72
C ARG A 664 -21.93 -19.01 -39.07
N PRO A 665 -21.21 -19.57 -38.10
CA PRO A 665 -20.48 -20.82 -38.30
C PRO A 665 -21.18 -21.95 -37.54
N GLU A 666 -21.15 -23.14 -38.14
CA GLU A 666 -21.72 -24.39 -37.64
C GLU A 666 -21.16 -24.76 -36.24
N ALA A 667 -22.03 -25.35 -35.42
CA ALA A 667 -21.69 -25.78 -34.06
C ALA A 667 -20.81 -27.06 -34.10
N PRO A 668 -19.88 -27.26 -33.15
CA PRO A 668 -19.53 -28.61 -32.75
C PRO A 668 -20.70 -29.16 -31.93
N ASP A 669 -21.35 -30.19 -32.46
CA ASP A 669 -22.41 -30.92 -31.77
C ASP A 669 -21.89 -31.44 -30.42
N PHE A 670 -22.70 -31.21 -29.39
CA PHE A 670 -22.50 -31.84 -28.09
C PHE A 670 -23.10 -33.26 -28.18
N GLU A 671 -22.38 -34.20 -28.77
CA GLU A 671 -22.67 -35.61 -28.54
C GLU A 671 -22.30 -35.93 -27.09
N GLY A 672 -23.30 -36.31 -26.30
CA GLY A 672 -23.06 -36.86 -24.97
C GLY A 672 -22.21 -38.13 -25.07
N PRO A 673 -21.63 -38.63 -23.97
CA PRO A 673 -20.94 -39.92 -24.00
C PRO A 673 -21.94 -41.00 -24.43
N GLU A 674 -21.74 -41.55 -25.62
CA GLU A 674 -22.41 -42.77 -26.06
C GLU A 674 -22.10 -43.90 -25.08
N TYR A 675 -23.14 -44.65 -24.72
CA TYR A 675 -23.03 -45.81 -23.86
C TYR A 675 -22.46 -46.97 -24.71
N GLU A 676 -21.19 -47.32 -24.51
CA GLU A 676 -20.63 -48.55 -25.07
C GLU A 676 -21.45 -49.74 -24.53
N LYS A 677 -22.17 -50.41 -25.43
CA LYS A 677 -22.85 -51.68 -25.12
C LYS A 677 -21.79 -52.73 -24.76
N PRO A 678 -22.00 -53.53 -23.70
CA PRO A 678 -21.06 -54.61 -23.39
C PRO A 678 -21.09 -55.69 -24.48
N ASP A 679 -19.90 -56.17 -24.78
CA ASP A 679 -19.49 -57.04 -25.88
C ASP A 679 -20.50 -58.09 -26.36
N GLY A 680 -20.72 -58.08 -27.69
CA GLY A 680 -21.33 -59.14 -28.46
C GLY A 680 -21.00 -58.99 -29.95
N ASN A 681 -19.93 -59.64 -30.40
CA ASN A 681 -19.49 -59.81 -31.80
C ASN A 681 -20.55 -60.54 -32.68
N PRO A 682 -20.45 -60.63 -34.03
CA PRO A 682 -20.13 -59.67 -35.11
C PRO A 682 -21.28 -59.52 -36.15
N GLY A 683 -21.18 -58.56 -37.07
CA GLY A 683 -21.74 -58.73 -38.42
C GLY A 683 -22.13 -57.48 -39.20
N ALA A 684 -21.26 -57.11 -40.17
CA ALA A 684 -21.51 -56.41 -41.45
C ALA A 684 -22.21 -55.03 -41.41
N GLY A 685 -21.73 -53.97 -42.03
CA GLY A 685 -20.68 -53.81 -43.03
C GLY A 685 -21.06 -52.62 -43.93
N ASN A 686 -20.04 -51.86 -44.33
CA ASN A 686 -19.91 -51.08 -45.56
C ASN A 686 -20.71 -49.76 -45.66
N GLU A 687 -20.23 -48.69 -46.27
CA GLU A 687 -19.00 -48.29 -46.99
C GLU A 687 -19.20 -46.77 -47.20
N GLU A 688 -18.22 -45.89 -46.94
CA GLU A 688 -17.34 -45.25 -47.95
C GLU A 688 -18.12 -44.43 -49.00
N THR A 689 -17.77 -43.20 -49.40
CA THR A 689 -16.46 -42.57 -49.71
C THR A 689 -16.65 -41.04 -49.82
N GLU A 690 -15.70 -40.24 -49.31
CA GLU A 690 -14.70 -39.41 -50.03
C GLU A 690 -15.23 -38.21 -50.86
N GLU A 691 -14.70 -37.00 -50.57
CA GLU A 691 -13.72 -36.29 -51.42
C GLU A 691 -13.57 -34.80 -50.99
N ASP A 692 -12.55 -34.54 -50.17
CA ASP A 692 -11.43 -33.61 -50.44
C ASP A 692 -11.65 -32.40 -51.38
N LYS A 693 -11.43 -31.16 -50.88
CA LYS A 693 -10.10 -30.52 -50.70
C LYS A 693 -10.18 -28.99 -50.71
N ALA A 694 -9.53 -28.38 -49.72
CA ALA A 694 -9.10 -26.99 -49.70
C ALA A 694 -7.78 -26.81 -50.49
N ALA A 695 -7.49 -25.57 -50.88
CA ALA A 695 -6.22 -25.16 -51.46
C ALA A 695 -5.39 -24.29 -50.49
N GLU A 696 -4.08 -24.58 -50.49
CA GLU A 696 -2.91 -23.75 -50.18
C GLU A 696 -2.54 -23.52 -48.69
N LYS A 697 -1.48 -24.15 -48.16
CA LYS A 697 0.00 -23.94 -48.34
C LYS A 697 0.52 -22.74 -47.51
N GLU A 698 1.67 -22.73 -46.83
CA GLU A 698 2.83 -23.62 -46.66
C GLU A 698 3.74 -23.07 -45.52
N GLU A 699 4.83 -23.80 -45.21
CA GLU A 699 6.00 -23.54 -44.32
C GLU A 699 5.89 -24.03 -42.85
N GLN A 700 6.36 -25.24 -42.49
CA GLN A 700 7.76 -25.73 -42.27
C GLN A 700 8.51 -24.96 -41.14
N ALA A 701 9.15 -25.54 -40.13
CA ALA A 701 9.78 -26.87 -40.01
C ALA A 701 10.02 -27.31 -38.54
N GLU A 702 10.08 -28.64 -38.37
CA GLU A 702 10.95 -29.47 -37.50
C GLU A 702 10.96 -29.38 -35.96
N GLY A 703 10.72 -30.54 -35.34
CA GLY A 703 11.08 -30.87 -33.96
C GLY A 703 10.17 -31.96 -33.39
N GLY A 704 10.56 -33.23 -33.50
CA GLY A 704 9.81 -34.35 -32.93
C GLY A 704 9.91 -34.40 -31.40
N ASP A 705 8.80 -34.76 -30.75
CA ASP A 705 8.72 -35.88 -29.80
C ASP A 705 7.27 -36.04 -29.29
N GLU A 706 6.91 -37.31 -29.07
CA GLU A 706 5.84 -37.83 -28.20
C GLU A 706 4.36 -37.51 -28.54
N VAL A 707 3.68 -38.57 -28.97
CA VAL A 707 2.24 -38.75 -28.90
C VAL A 707 1.83 -38.76 -27.42
N GLU A 708 1.27 -37.66 -26.92
CA GLU A 708 0.63 -37.61 -25.60
C GLU A 708 -0.85 -37.23 -25.73
N ALA A 709 -1.71 -38.09 -25.17
CA ALA A 709 -3.16 -37.99 -25.19
C ALA A 709 -3.65 -36.73 -24.45
N ALA A 710 -3.95 -35.63 -25.17
CA ALA A 710 -4.50 -34.43 -24.55
C ALA A 710 -5.55 -33.61 -25.36
N PRO A 711 -6.71 -34.17 -25.78
CA PRO A 711 -7.87 -33.33 -26.17
C PRO A 711 -8.93 -33.20 -25.07
N LYS A 712 -9.26 -34.30 -24.37
CA LYS A 712 -10.44 -34.35 -23.47
C LYS A 712 -10.30 -33.48 -22.22
N GLU A 713 -9.12 -33.46 -21.60
CA GLU A 713 -8.93 -32.74 -20.33
C GLU A 713 -8.89 -31.21 -20.51
N LYS A 714 -8.38 -30.74 -21.66
CA LYS A 714 -8.37 -29.32 -22.04
C LYS A 714 -9.78 -28.83 -22.37
N GLN A 715 -10.58 -29.65 -23.07
CA GLN A 715 -12.00 -29.37 -23.34
C GLN A 715 -12.84 -29.33 -22.06
N ILE A 716 -12.60 -30.26 -21.12
CA ILE A 716 -13.28 -30.27 -19.82
C ILE A 716 -12.91 -29.03 -18.99
N LYS A 717 -11.62 -28.64 -18.96
CA LYS A 717 -11.17 -27.42 -18.27
C LYS A 717 -11.75 -26.14 -18.88
N ALA A 718 -11.80 -26.05 -20.20
CA ALA A 718 -12.40 -24.91 -20.91
C ALA A 718 -13.93 -24.81 -20.67
N SER A 719 -14.62 -25.95 -20.73
CA SER A 719 -16.06 -26.04 -20.45
C SER A 719 -16.37 -25.70 -18.98
N LYS A 720 -15.49 -26.11 -18.06
CA LYS A 720 -15.59 -25.82 -16.62
C LYS A 720 -15.39 -24.33 -16.33
N ALA A 721 -14.37 -23.69 -16.93
CA ALA A 721 -14.12 -22.26 -16.76
C ALA A 721 -15.23 -21.38 -17.35
N GLN A 722 -15.81 -21.78 -18.50
CA GLN A 722 -16.97 -21.10 -19.08
C GLN A 722 -18.21 -21.20 -18.19
N LEU A 723 -18.46 -22.36 -17.57
CA LEU A 723 -19.60 -22.53 -16.66
C LEU A 723 -19.45 -21.64 -15.42
N THR A 724 -18.28 -21.62 -14.77
CA THR A 724 -18.04 -20.79 -13.57
C THR A 724 -18.19 -19.29 -13.86
N VAL A 725 -17.61 -18.80 -14.95
CA VAL A 725 -17.73 -17.37 -15.35
C VAL A 725 -19.16 -16.99 -15.73
N ARG A 726 -19.91 -17.90 -16.37
CA ARG A 726 -21.35 -17.70 -16.68
C ARG A 726 -22.18 -17.54 -15.41
N LEU A 727 -21.91 -18.37 -14.42
CA LEU A 727 -22.67 -18.43 -13.18
C LEU A 727 -22.38 -17.23 -12.25
N GLU A 728 -21.14 -16.75 -12.22
CA GLU A 728 -20.73 -15.56 -11.44
C GLU A 728 -21.36 -14.25 -11.95
N ARG A 729 -21.54 -14.08 -13.27
CA ARG A 729 -22.09 -12.84 -13.86
C ARG A 729 -23.61 -12.70 -13.77
N MET A 730 -24.34 -13.77 -13.50
CA MET A 730 -25.80 -13.75 -13.32
C MET A 730 -26.22 -13.38 -11.89
N SER A 731 -25.26 -13.02 -11.04
CA SER A 731 -25.47 -12.73 -9.61
C SER A 731 -26.13 -13.89 -8.85
N LEU A 732 -25.94 -15.13 -9.33
CA LEU A 732 -26.37 -16.34 -8.64
C LEU A 732 -25.34 -16.71 -7.58
N THR A 733 -25.78 -17.07 -6.38
CA THR A 733 -24.93 -17.57 -5.29
C THR A 733 -24.38 -18.95 -5.63
N ASP A 734 -23.19 -19.31 -5.13
CA ASP A 734 -22.58 -20.63 -5.34
C ASP A 734 -23.55 -21.79 -5.02
N ARG A 735 -24.47 -21.58 -4.08
CA ARG A 735 -25.52 -22.54 -3.73
C ARG A 735 -26.60 -22.65 -4.81
N GLU A 736 -27.13 -21.54 -5.31
CA GLU A 736 -28.09 -21.52 -6.44
C GLU A 736 -27.49 -22.20 -7.68
N GLN A 737 -26.21 -21.93 -7.94
CA GLN A 737 -25.45 -22.52 -9.04
C GLN A 737 -25.35 -24.05 -8.92
N VAL A 738 -24.96 -24.56 -7.75
CA VAL A 738 -24.85 -26.00 -7.49
C VAL A 738 -26.21 -26.69 -7.61
N VAL A 739 -27.27 -26.07 -7.09
CA VAL A 739 -28.64 -26.58 -7.20
C VAL A 739 -29.05 -26.67 -8.67
N LEU A 740 -28.80 -25.61 -9.45
CA LEU A 740 -29.18 -25.57 -10.86
C LEU A 740 -28.47 -26.64 -11.70
N VAL A 741 -27.16 -26.77 -11.52
CA VAL A 741 -26.33 -27.74 -12.24
C VAL A 741 -26.69 -29.18 -11.86
N GLY A 742 -26.86 -29.47 -10.57
CA GLY A 742 -27.14 -30.84 -10.15
C GLY A 742 -28.57 -31.29 -10.42
N MET A 743 -29.55 -30.39 -10.43
CA MET A 743 -30.89 -30.74 -10.91
C MET A 743 -30.88 -31.08 -12.39
N TYR A 744 -30.19 -30.30 -13.23
CA TYR A 744 -30.04 -30.65 -14.65
C TYR A 744 -29.40 -32.04 -14.87
N ILE A 745 -28.36 -32.37 -14.10
CA ILE A 745 -27.72 -33.70 -14.15
C ILE A 745 -28.71 -34.80 -13.74
N ALA A 746 -29.48 -34.58 -12.67
CA ALA A 746 -30.52 -35.51 -12.22
C ALA A 746 -31.64 -35.69 -13.27
N MET A 747 -32.03 -34.61 -13.94
CA MET A 747 -33.04 -34.62 -15.01
C MET A 747 -32.57 -35.41 -16.23
N LYS A 748 -31.32 -35.20 -16.66
CA LYS A 748 -30.73 -35.90 -17.81
C LYS A 748 -30.62 -37.41 -17.55
N ALA A 749 -30.26 -37.80 -16.32
CA ALA A 749 -30.19 -39.19 -15.90
C ALA A 749 -31.54 -39.93 -15.97
N ARG A 750 -32.66 -39.27 -15.60
CA ARG A 750 -34.02 -39.82 -15.73
C ARG A 750 -34.46 -39.98 -17.19
N SER A 751 -34.06 -39.06 -18.09
CA SER A 751 -34.42 -39.14 -19.51
C SER A 751 -33.76 -40.34 -20.23
N THR A 752 -32.58 -40.75 -19.78
CA THR A 752 -31.80 -41.86 -20.35
C THR A 752 -32.13 -43.22 -19.73
N ASN A 753 -32.72 -43.24 -18.52
CA ASN A 753 -33.18 -44.48 -17.87
C ASN A 753 -34.45 -44.22 -17.04
N PRO A 754 -35.65 -44.52 -17.58
CA PRO A 754 -36.94 -44.23 -16.94
C PRO A 754 -37.15 -44.95 -15.60
N SER A 755 -36.37 -46.01 -15.33
CA SER A 755 -36.46 -46.82 -14.11
C SER A 755 -35.55 -46.33 -12.97
N ALA A 756 -34.73 -45.29 -13.21
CA ALA A 756 -33.88 -44.69 -12.19
C ALA A 756 -34.71 -43.80 -11.25
N THR A 757 -35.16 -44.36 -10.13
CA THR A 757 -35.77 -43.61 -9.03
C THR A 757 -34.71 -42.81 -8.28
N ILE A 758 -34.47 -41.57 -8.71
CA ILE A 758 -33.86 -40.57 -7.81
C ILE A 758 -34.88 -40.31 -6.70
N SER A 759 -34.62 -40.85 -5.52
CA SER A 759 -35.44 -40.66 -4.32
C SER A 759 -35.61 -39.16 -4.04
N ASN A 760 -36.81 -38.74 -3.64
CA ASN A 760 -37.07 -37.36 -3.18
C ASN A 760 -36.10 -36.96 -2.05
N ALA A 761 -35.61 -37.92 -1.26
CA ALA A 761 -34.58 -37.68 -0.25
C ALA A 761 -33.22 -37.29 -0.84
N CYS A 762 -32.86 -37.84 -2.02
CA CYS A 762 -31.60 -37.55 -2.70
C CYS A 762 -31.60 -36.14 -3.32
N LEU A 763 -32.70 -35.76 -3.97
CA LEU A 763 -32.95 -34.38 -4.43
C LEU A 763 -33.03 -33.39 -3.27
N HIS A 764 -33.71 -33.75 -2.18
CA HIS A 764 -33.82 -32.93 -0.98
C HIS A 764 -32.44 -32.70 -0.32
N ASN A 765 -31.63 -33.74 -0.15
CA ASN A 765 -30.28 -33.63 0.40
C ASN A 765 -29.35 -32.80 -0.49
N PHE A 766 -29.52 -32.90 -1.82
CA PHE A 766 -28.77 -32.12 -2.79
C PHE A 766 -29.13 -30.62 -2.73
N VAL A 767 -30.42 -30.27 -2.69
CA VAL A 767 -30.92 -28.88 -2.53
C VAL A 767 -30.49 -28.27 -1.18
N GLN A 768 -30.38 -29.11 -0.14
CA GLN A 768 -29.90 -28.69 1.19
C GLN A 768 -28.37 -28.68 1.33
N GLY A 769 -27.60 -29.12 0.34
CA GLY A 769 -26.13 -29.15 0.39
C GLY A 769 -25.57 -30.12 1.44
N GLN A 770 -26.30 -31.18 1.81
CA GLN A 770 -25.87 -32.14 2.82
C GLN A 770 -25.04 -33.28 2.19
N ASP A 771 -23.81 -33.47 2.67
CA ASP A 771 -22.76 -34.39 2.14
C ASP A 771 -23.04 -35.91 2.36
N ARG A 772 -24.26 -36.37 2.66
CA ARG A 772 -24.55 -37.79 2.94
C ARG A 772 -25.48 -38.42 1.91
N LEU A 773 -24.88 -38.96 0.84
CA LEU A 773 -25.47 -40.06 0.08
C LEU A 773 -25.26 -41.36 0.89
N SER A 774 -26.32 -42.13 1.13
CA SER A 774 -26.23 -43.42 1.83
C SER A 774 -25.41 -44.43 1.02
N ASP A 775 -24.68 -45.32 1.71
CA ASP A 775 -23.78 -46.32 1.12
C ASP A 775 -24.46 -47.31 0.14
N THR A 776 -25.79 -47.33 0.08
CA THR A 776 -26.58 -48.14 -0.88
C THR A 776 -26.58 -47.62 -2.32
N ASP A 777 -26.12 -46.40 -2.59
CA ASP A 777 -26.15 -45.80 -3.95
C ASP A 777 -24.85 -45.98 -4.75
N ARG A 778 -23.92 -46.85 -4.31
CA ARG A 778 -22.61 -47.04 -4.94
C ARG A 778 -22.60 -47.69 -6.34
N HIS A 779 -23.76 -48.03 -6.92
CA HIS A 779 -23.84 -48.59 -8.27
C HIS A 779 -24.09 -47.58 -9.41
N GLN A 780 -24.06 -46.27 -9.14
CA GLN A 780 -24.05 -45.24 -10.20
C GLN A 780 -22.70 -44.50 -10.26
N GLN A 781 -21.65 -45.22 -10.69
CA GLN A 781 -20.30 -44.67 -10.89
C GLN A 781 -20.14 -44.00 -12.26
N VAL A 782 -20.79 -42.85 -12.50
CA VAL A 782 -20.34 -41.88 -13.54
C VAL A 782 -20.68 -40.44 -13.12
N THR A 783 -21.79 -40.24 -12.42
CA THR A 783 -22.24 -38.90 -11.98
C THR A 783 -21.51 -38.36 -10.75
N SER A 784 -20.96 -39.22 -9.88
CA SER A 784 -20.31 -38.79 -8.63
C SER A 784 -18.94 -38.13 -8.83
N SER A 785 -18.19 -38.45 -9.89
CA SER A 785 -16.85 -37.88 -10.15
C SER A 785 -16.94 -36.44 -10.67
N LEU A 786 -17.91 -36.15 -11.52
CA LEU A 786 -18.18 -34.79 -12.03
C LEU A 786 -18.75 -33.89 -10.92
N LEU A 787 -19.68 -34.42 -10.11
CA LEU A 787 -20.25 -33.73 -8.94
C LEU A 787 -19.21 -33.48 -7.85
N ALA A 788 -18.36 -34.46 -7.52
CA ALA A 788 -17.28 -34.27 -6.56
C ALA A 788 -16.22 -33.26 -7.03
N GLY A 789 -15.96 -33.20 -8.35
CA GLY A 789 -15.04 -32.24 -8.97
C GLY A 789 -15.57 -30.80 -9.07
N LEU A 790 -16.89 -30.61 -9.08
CA LEU A 790 -17.56 -29.30 -9.04
C LEU A 790 -17.77 -28.81 -7.59
N VAL A 791 -18.25 -29.68 -6.70
CA VAL A 791 -18.46 -29.36 -5.26
C VAL A 791 -17.15 -29.17 -4.50
N GLY A 792 -16.07 -29.85 -4.91
CA GLY A 792 -14.76 -29.76 -4.26
C GLY A 792 -14.01 -28.45 -4.47
N GLN A 793 -14.35 -27.66 -5.49
CA GLN A 793 -13.64 -26.41 -5.82
C GLN A 793 -14.46 -25.13 -5.58
N LEU A 794 -15.77 -25.24 -5.32
CA LEU A 794 -16.61 -24.15 -4.82
C LEU A 794 -16.51 -23.97 -3.28
N LYS A 795 -15.61 -24.70 -2.60
CA LYS A 795 -15.30 -24.51 -1.17
C LYS A 795 -14.08 -23.57 -1.02
N PRO A 796 -14.16 -22.48 -0.22
CA PRO A 796 -12.97 -21.70 0.13
C PRO A 796 -12.07 -22.50 1.08
N GLY A 797 -10.83 -22.75 0.66
CA GLY A 797 -9.63 -23.00 1.49
C GLY A 797 -9.72 -24.06 2.60
N ARG A 798 -9.28 -25.30 2.32
CA ARG A 798 -8.79 -26.20 3.38
C ARG A 798 -7.28 -26.01 3.58
N MET A 799 -6.93 -25.47 4.75
CA MET A 799 -5.59 -25.56 5.33
C MET A 799 -5.13 -27.03 5.36
N LYS A 800 -3.89 -27.27 4.92
CA LYS A 800 -3.16 -28.52 5.17
C LYS A 800 -2.83 -28.58 6.67
N PHE A 801 -3.60 -29.33 7.45
CA PHE A 801 -3.13 -29.80 8.75
C PHE A 801 -2.20 -31.00 8.55
N SER A 802 -0.93 -30.83 8.94
CA SER A 802 0.01 -31.93 9.04
C SER A 802 -0.48 -32.94 10.07
N ARG A 803 -0.42 -34.22 9.69
CA ARG A 803 -0.71 -35.36 10.56
C ARG A 803 0.17 -35.30 11.80
N ASP A 804 -0.44 -35.13 12.97
CA ASP A 804 0.12 -35.68 14.20
C ASP A 804 -0.96 -36.45 14.97
N ARG A 805 -0.82 -37.78 14.91
CA ARG A 805 -1.66 -38.75 15.61
C ARG A 805 -1.21 -38.83 17.06
N ARG A 806 -1.95 -38.28 18.02
CA ARG A 806 -1.96 -38.81 19.40
C ARG A 806 -3.36 -38.73 20.04
N ARG A 807 -3.97 -39.92 20.06
CA ARG A 807 -4.90 -40.49 21.06
C ARG A 807 -5.68 -39.51 21.96
N LEU A 808 -7.00 -39.50 21.75
CA LEU A 808 -8.00 -39.36 22.82
C LEU A 808 -7.71 -40.32 23.99
N PRO A 809 -8.10 -39.94 25.21
CA PRO A 809 -9.22 -40.68 25.79
C PRO A 809 -10.34 -39.81 26.37
N ALA A 810 -11.53 -40.32 26.08
CA ALA A 810 -12.88 -40.16 26.62
C ALA A 810 -13.13 -39.56 28.04
N ARG A 811 -14.36 -39.02 28.14
CA ARG A 811 -15.18 -38.63 29.32
C ARG A 811 -14.85 -37.24 29.87
N LEU A 812 -15.78 -36.30 30.04
CA LEU A 812 -17.24 -36.31 30.21
C LEU A 812 -17.86 -35.14 29.44
#